data_AF-A0A0D2NRE5-F1
#
_entry.id   AF-A0A0D2NRE5-F1
#
_cell.length_a   1.000
_cell.length_b   1.000
_cell.length_c   1.000
_cell.angle_alpha   90.00
_cell.angle_beta   90.00
_cell.angle_gamma   90.00
#
_symmetry.space_group_name_H-M   'P 1'
#
loop_
_entity.id
_entity.type
_entity.pdbx_description
1 polymer ?
#
loop_
_entity_poly.entity_id
_entity_poly.type
_entity_poly.pdbx_seq_one_letter_code
_entity_poly.pdbx_strand_id
1 'polypeptide(L)'
;MQLGDNLQPIWVEFKPAFNQSTNEEAEQSSVIQIKSSTVSYDGQRVYFCTKNGLLLELSEVEPPRWENHGRPPGADVAAIADAARIRTEVVYTISSAGDLYEYDKNSRPSWKKHLKSVDTSKEGSLIPLMGCTIHGLIGDHSISLFLLTKGGKLVERRLHQRKWKWINHESPEDHHLTSITPLLEDEPNEIFISLFLTTSTGSVFEFRIPNHSGTAQENQISVTWLNHMHPPNTKAARGIAGLRFQLGRTLFALDDGRLAELHMPSLGGENSGPTHQFNMRKKVSSKYVWSILDAPETEGWNAEYCTEERGPMNCIAGIKDESNEAGNTRSLTRRRKGNKAQQEYLSPSTSRSALAETSKEYSFPDNWTSTNFRLRMMQAGVSFFMVTDEGLTFEYLYTENVWLWLRHDHSTPMRGSVGNYNGSLFFVDMYGTLLIRERSGNDLAWINCTAMRKGTQVTAGPPWDGKLKVTAEDALFFVSKSGRLLQFTVALRKFKWKDCRNPPETKLACIIDQEIFRENIVFVVGRNGRLYQYNKVTELWHEHHQSQHLVLSRLPGTAIRPSFFSLTGSLFMLSEDGGLVEYHWNAWDGWNWVEHGTPCKDVNLVAPPGPFFKGNQLLLIGSDGNVYLRYMDQLTWRWKNSGSPHDRDKDTEDQTKMENPNYSNGNCDPKVASTRPIPLSENSAIFELRDGRVSNSRP
;
A
#
# COMPACT_ATOMS: atom_id res chain seq x y z
N MET A 1 -21.01 1.76 -6.78
CA MET A 1 -20.64 0.88 -7.91
C MET A 1 -21.93 0.43 -8.55
N GLN A 2 -22.20 0.86 -9.78
CA GLN A 2 -23.35 0.42 -10.59
C GLN A 2 -22.87 -0.59 -11.62
N LEU A 3 -23.73 -1.49 -12.08
CA LEU A 3 -23.43 -2.33 -13.24
C LEU A 3 -23.88 -1.57 -14.49
N GLY A 4 -22.97 -1.24 -15.39
CA GLY A 4 -23.34 -0.67 -16.68
C GLY A 4 -24.10 -1.67 -17.54
N ASP A 5 -24.59 -1.24 -18.71
CA ASP A 5 -25.35 -2.08 -19.65
C ASP A 5 -24.62 -3.38 -20.05
N ASN A 6 -23.28 -3.38 -19.92
CA ASN A 6 -22.42 -4.53 -20.19
C ASN A 6 -22.07 -5.36 -18.93
N LEU A 7 -22.80 -5.19 -17.82
CA LEU A 7 -22.57 -5.84 -16.52
C LEU A 7 -21.18 -5.56 -15.91
N GLN A 8 -20.54 -4.46 -16.32
CA GLN A 8 -19.27 -4.03 -15.73
C GLN A 8 -19.51 -3.07 -14.56
N PRO A 9 -18.79 -3.22 -13.43
CA PRO A 9 -18.88 -2.31 -12.31
C PRO A 9 -18.30 -0.93 -12.67
N ILE A 10 -19.15 0.09 -12.61
CA ILE A 10 -18.82 1.49 -12.84
C ILE A 10 -18.87 2.24 -11.50
N TRP A 11 -17.83 3.02 -11.22
CA TRP A 11 -17.80 3.92 -10.07
C TRP A 11 -18.63 5.17 -10.39
N VAL A 12 -19.58 5.48 -9.51
CA VAL A 12 -20.47 6.65 -9.64
C VAL A 12 -20.23 7.56 -8.46
N GLU A 13 -19.97 8.84 -8.76
CA GLU A 13 -19.76 9.88 -7.76
C GLU A 13 -21.10 10.50 -7.35
N PHE A 14 -21.43 10.42 -6.06
CA PHE A 14 -22.59 11.13 -5.50
C PHE A 14 -22.12 12.32 -4.68
N LYS A 15 -22.58 13.52 -5.05
CA LYS A 15 -22.35 14.73 -4.27
C LYS A 15 -23.62 15.04 -3.46
N PRO A 16 -23.55 15.11 -2.12
CA PRO A 16 -24.66 15.57 -1.31
C PRO A 16 -25.00 17.01 -1.72
N ALA A 17 -26.22 17.25 -2.21
CA ALA A 17 -26.70 18.57 -2.60
C ALA A 17 -27.99 18.87 -1.82
N PHE A 18 -28.00 20.00 -1.11
CA PHE A 18 -29.19 20.51 -0.43
C PHE A 18 -29.32 22.01 -0.67
N ASN A 19 -30.56 22.46 -0.93
CA ASN A 19 -30.88 23.88 -1.06
C ASN A 19 -30.55 24.59 0.26
N GLN A 20 -29.49 25.39 0.25
CA GLN A 20 -29.26 26.39 1.29
C GLN A 20 -30.42 27.38 1.23
N SER A 21 -31.09 27.58 2.36
CA SER A 21 -32.09 28.64 2.52
C SER A 21 -31.53 29.98 2.05
N THR A 22 -32.37 30.78 1.39
CA THR A 22 -32.17 32.11 0.79
C THR A 22 -31.64 33.20 1.73
N ASN A 23 -30.46 33.01 2.34
CA ASN A 23 -29.72 34.05 3.04
C ASN A 23 -28.35 34.21 2.36
N GLU A 24 -28.21 35.30 1.59
CA GLU A 24 -27.06 35.67 0.76
C GLU A 24 -25.76 36.05 1.53
N GLU A 25 -25.52 35.53 2.74
CA GLU A 25 -24.32 35.88 3.52
C GLU A 25 -23.50 34.67 4.02
N ALA A 26 -23.67 33.49 3.44
CA ALA A 26 -22.88 32.30 3.78
C ALA A 26 -22.24 31.61 2.56
N GLU A 27 -21.68 32.38 1.62
CA GLU A 27 -20.82 31.85 0.55
C GLU A 27 -19.39 31.52 1.05
N GLN A 28 -19.30 30.73 2.12
CA GLN A 28 -18.16 29.83 2.33
C GLN A 28 -18.71 28.42 2.28
N SER A 29 -18.49 27.75 1.14
CA SER A 29 -18.91 26.39 0.85
C SER A 29 -18.49 25.43 1.97
N SER A 30 -19.39 25.17 2.91
CA SER A 30 -19.18 24.16 3.93
C SER A 30 -19.27 22.79 3.25
N VAL A 31 -18.14 22.29 2.75
CA VAL A 31 -18.02 20.92 2.24
C VAL A 31 -18.57 19.96 3.29
N ILE A 32 -19.68 19.28 2.97
CA ILE A 32 -20.29 18.30 3.87
C ILE A 32 -19.34 17.12 4.00
N GLN A 33 -18.76 16.95 5.18
CA GLN A 33 -17.87 15.83 5.48
C GLN A 33 -18.65 14.70 6.13
N ILE A 34 -18.74 13.58 5.42
CA ILE A 34 -19.29 12.32 5.95
C ILE A 34 -18.31 11.75 6.98
N LYS A 35 -18.83 11.27 8.11
CA LYS A 35 -18.07 10.63 9.19
C LYS A 35 -18.20 9.11 9.13
N SER A 36 -19.42 8.60 9.00
CA SER A 36 -19.70 7.16 8.80
C SER A 36 -21.02 6.96 8.08
N SER A 37 -21.28 5.72 7.64
CA SER A 37 -22.50 5.34 6.92
C SER A 37 -22.99 3.95 7.33
N THR A 38 -24.27 3.69 7.12
CA THR A 38 -24.85 2.34 7.19
C THR A 38 -25.90 2.16 6.10
N VAL A 39 -25.99 0.96 5.56
CA VAL A 39 -27.08 0.57 4.65
C VAL A 39 -28.29 0.15 5.48
N SER A 40 -29.49 0.47 5.01
CA SER A 40 -30.73 -0.04 5.60
C SER A 40 -30.85 -1.55 5.45
N TYR A 41 -31.60 -2.17 6.35
CA TYR A 41 -31.81 -3.61 6.33
C TYR A 41 -32.38 -4.16 5.02
N ASP A 42 -33.29 -3.41 4.38
CA ASP A 42 -33.88 -3.77 3.08
C ASP A 42 -32.92 -3.55 1.89
N GLY A 43 -31.73 -3.02 2.12
CA GLY A 43 -30.75 -2.69 1.08
C GLY A 43 -31.15 -1.51 0.18
N GLN A 44 -32.26 -0.83 0.46
CA GLN A 44 -32.81 0.19 -0.44
C GLN A 44 -32.26 1.59 -0.18
N ARG A 45 -31.75 1.87 1.02
CA ARG A 45 -31.37 3.22 1.47
C ARG A 45 -30.00 3.19 2.12
N VAL A 46 -29.29 4.32 2.05
CA VAL A 46 -28.02 4.51 2.77
C VAL A 46 -28.13 5.72 3.67
N TYR A 47 -27.86 5.54 4.96
CA TYR A 47 -27.85 6.61 5.94
C TYR A 47 -26.42 7.02 6.28
N PHE A 48 -26.19 8.31 6.47
CA PHE A 48 -24.89 8.89 6.75
C PHE A 48 -24.96 9.76 8.00
N CYS A 49 -23.94 9.67 8.85
CA CYS A 49 -23.67 10.69 9.85
C CYS A 49 -22.57 11.62 9.34
N THR A 50 -22.76 12.91 9.58
CA THR A 50 -21.85 13.97 9.14
C THR A 50 -21.00 14.46 10.30
N LYS A 51 -19.85 15.07 10.02
CA LYS A 51 -18.98 15.63 11.07
C LYS A 51 -19.62 16.79 11.84
N ASN A 52 -20.60 17.47 11.27
CA ASN A 52 -21.39 18.51 11.95
C ASN A 52 -22.62 17.95 12.69
N GLY A 53 -22.80 16.62 12.74
CA GLY A 53 -23.77 15.96 13.60
C GLY A 53 -25.18 15.79 13.02
N LEU A 54 -25.34 15.86 11.70
CA LEU A 54 -26.60 15.63 10.98
C LEU A 54 -26.73 14.16 10.52
N LEU A 55 -27.97 13.69 10.44
CA LEU A 55 -28.37 12.45 9.76
C LEU A 55 -28.81 12.76 8.32
N LEU A 56 -28.14 12.15 7.35
CA LEU A 56 -28.51 12.22 5.93
C LEU A 56 -28.96 10.86 5.42
N GLU A 57 -29.78 10.85 4.39
CA GLU A 57 -30.22 9.66 3.67
C GLU A 57 -30.01 9.84 2.17
N LEU A 58 -29.49 8.80 1.53
CA LEU A 58 -29.57 8.61 0.09
C LEU A 58 -30.67 7.57 -0.16
N SER A 59 -31.83 8.04 -0.61
CA SER A 59 -33.04 7.21 -0.77
C SER A 59 -33.15 6.59 -2.16
N GLU A 60 -32.64 7.29 -3.17
CA GLU A 60 -32.62 6.84 -4.56
C GLU A 60 -31.24 7.16 -5.14
N VAL A 61 -30.75 6.28 -6.01
CA VAL A 61 -29.44 6.39 -6.65
C VAL A 61 -29.56 7.05 -8.03
N GLU A 62 -30.70 6.87 -8.71
CA GLU A 62 -30.92 7.31 -10.08
C GLU A 62 -32.37 7.80 -10.31
N PRO A 63 -32.61 9.12 -10.33
CA PRO A 63 -31.65 10.18 -10.00
C PRO A 63 -31.27 10.17 -8.51
N PRO A 64 -30.05 10.62 -8.14
CA PRO A 64 -29.63 10.61 -6.75
C PRO A 64 -30.48 11.55 -5.90
N ARG A 65 -31.15 10.99 -4.91
CA ARG A 65 -32.05 11.72 -4.02
C ARG A 65 -31.51 11.74 -2.60
N TRP A 66 -31.07 12.94 -2.20
CA TRP A 66 -30.56 13.19 -0.86
C TRP A 66 -31.65 13.79 0.02
N GLU A 67 -31.80 13.27 1.24
CA GLU A 67 -32.65 13.83 2.28
C GLU A 67 -31.82 14.19 3.53
N ASN A 68 -32.14 15.34 4.14
CA ASN A 68 -31.52 15.80 5.38
C ASN A 68 -32.53 15.70 6.52
N HIS A 69 -32.29 14.78 7.44
CA HIS A 69 -33.16 14.49 8.59
C HIS A 69 -32.83 15.34 9.83
N GLY A 70 -31.84 16.24 9.70
CA GLY A 70 -31.44 17.15 10.75
C GLY A 70 -30.67 16.44 11.87
N ARG A 71 -30.89 16.89 13.11
CA ARG A 71 -30.26 16.35 14.32
C ARG A 71 -31.29 16.20 15.45
N PRO A 72 -31.09 15.29 16.41
CA PRO A 72 -31.95 15.17 17.57
C PRO A 72 -31.97 16.45 18.42
N PRO A 73 -33.08 16.77 19.10
CA PRO A 73 -33.18 17.96 19.96
C PRO A 73 -32.08 17.99 21.04
N GLY A 74 -31.24 19.02 21.01
CA GLY A 74 -30.16 19.23 21.97
C GLY A 74 -28.97 18.28 21.85
N ALA A 75 -28.88 17.51 20.76
CA ALA A 75 -27.83 16.52 20.55
C ALA A 75 -27.38 16.44 19.08
N ASP A 76 -26.30 15.70 18.85
CA ASP A 76 -25.74 15.39 17.53
C ASP A 76 -25.95 13.92 17.17
N VAL A 77 -25.77 13.59 15.89
CA VAL A 77 -25.74 12.20 15.40
C VAL A 77 -24.28 11.77 15.26
N ALA A 78 -23.77 11.04 16.25
CA ALA A 78 -22.37 10.63 16.28
C ALA A 78 -22.11 9.28 15.62
N ALA A 79 -23.08 8.36 15.69
CA ALA A 79 -23.10 7.06 15.03
C ALA A 79 -24.54 6.57 14.79
N ILE A 80 -24.70 5.63 13.85
CA ILE A 80 -25.97 4.95 13.57
C ILE A 80 -25.88 3.55 14.19
N ALA A 81 -26.77 3.27 15.14
CA ALA A 81 -26.79 2.00 15.86
C ALA A 81 -27.56 0.91 15.10
N ASP A 82 -28.66 1.28 14.46
CA ASP A 82 -29.51 0.40 13.65
C ASP A 82 -30.20 1.19 12.55
N ALA A 83 -30.34 0.62 11.36
CA ALA A 83 -31.05 1.21 10.23
C ALA A 83 -32.10 0.22 9.68
N ALA A 84 -33.35 0.44 10.06
CA ALA A 84 -34.51 -0.29 9.59
C ALA A 84 -34.57 -1.80 9.93
N ARG A 85 -33.74 -2.35 10.82
CA ARG A 85 -33.88 -3.77 11.26
C ARG A 85 -34.96 -3.90 12.32
N ILE A 86 -34.98 -3.00 13.31
CA ILE A 86 -35.95 -3.07 14.42
C ILE A 86 -37.36 -2.74 13.94
N ARG A 87 -37.50 -1.67 13.16
CA ARG A 87 -38.76 -1.24 12.54
C ARG A 87 -38.43 -0.64 11.19
N THR A 88 -39.19 -1.02 10.17
CA THR A 88 -39.02 -0.49 8.81
C THR A 88 -39.08 1.03 8.82
N GLU A 89 -38.19 1.67 8.05
CA GLU A 89 -38.07 3.14 7.93
C GLU A 89 -37.67 3.90 9.22
N VAL A 90 -37.25 3.20 10.27
CA VAL A 90 -36.80 3.81 11.53
C VAL A 90 -35.30 3.67 11.68
N VAL A 91 -34.65 4.75 12.13
CA VAL A 91 -33.20 4.79 12.35
C VAL A 91 -32.93 5.04 13.82
N TYR A 92 -32.07 4.20 14.42
CA TYR A 92 -31.59 4.39 15.78
C TYR A 92 -30.18 4.98 15.74
N THR A 93 -29.98 6.08 16.45
CA THR A 93 -28.72 6.84 16.45
C THR A 93 -28.20 7.04 17.86
N ILE A 94 -26.88 7.20 17.99
CA ILE A 94 -26.20 7.48 19.26
C ILE A 94 -25.55 8.86 19.14
N SER A 95 -25.78 9.71 20.14
CA SER A 95 -25.15 11.03 20.23
C SER A 95 -23.73 10.96 20.77
N SER A 96 -22.95 12.03 20.63
CA SER A 96 -21.60 12.13 21.22
C SER A 96 -21.64 12.07 22.75
N ALA A 97 -22.75 12.50 23.36
CA ALA A 97 -23.00 12.35 24.79
C ALA A 97 -23.22 10.88 25.19
N GLY A 98 -23.64 10.01 24.25
CA GLY A 98 -23.91 8.60 24.48
C GLY A 98 -25.37 8.29 24.78
N ASP A 99 -26.29 9.13 24.26
CA ASP A 99 -27.73 8.92 24.35
C ASP A 99 -28.25 8.22 23.09
N LEU A 100 -29.22 7.30 23.25
CA LEU A 100 -29.89 6.62 22.14
C LEU A 100 -31.13 7.41 21.71
N TYR A 101 -31.24 7.68 20.41
CA TYR A 101 -32.39 8.34 19.78
C TYR A 101 -32.99 7.46 18.69
N GLU A 102 -34.31 7.49 18.57
CA GLU A 102 -35.10 6.92 17.48
C GLU A 102 -35.53 8.08 16.56
N TYR A 103 -35.25 7.94 15.27
CA TYR A 103 -35.76 8.80 14.22
C TYR A 103 -36.80 8.06 13.40
N ASP A 104 -38.00 8.61 13.35
CA ASP A 104 -39.10 8.12 12.52
C ASP A 104 -39.77 9.31 11.83
N LYS A 105 -39.62 9.36 10.50
CA LYS A 105 -40.15 10.42 9.62
C LYS A 105 -41.68 10.55 9.71
N ASN A 106 -42.37 9.47 10.05
CA ASN A 106 -43.84 9.43 10.16
C ASN A 106 -44.33 9.83 11.57
N SER A 107 -43.44 9.92 12.55
CA SER A 107 -43.78 10.29 13.92
C SER A 107 -43.71 11.81 14.15
N ARG A 108 -44.52 12.31 15.10
CA ARG A 108 -44.48 13.70 15.57
C ARG A 108 -44.42 13.70 17.10
N PRO A 109 -43.30 14.10 17.74
CA PRO A 109 -42.05 14.56 17.12
C PRO A 109 -41.29 13.43 16.42
N SER A 110 -40.59 13.77 15.33
CA SER A 110 -39.84 12.80 14.50
C SER A 110 -38.62 12.20 15.21
N TRP A 111 -38.16 12.84 16.27
CA TRP A 111 -37.04 12.40 17.12
C TRP A 111 -37.55 12.05 18.51
N LYS A 112 -37.18 10.86 18.98
CA LYS A 112 -37.54 10.36 20.31
C LYS A 112 -36.31 9.87 21.05
N LYS A 113 -36.10 10.36 22.28
CA LYS A 113 -35.00 9.92 23.15
C LYS A 113 -35.39 8.65 23.92
N HIS A 114 -34.51 7.66 23.92
CA HIS A 114 -34.63 6.47 24.77
C HIS A 114 -34.00 6.72 26.13
N LEU A 115 -34.83 6.96 27.13
CA LEU A 115 -34.37 7.21 28.49
C LEU A 115 -33.83 5.91 29.12
N LYS A 116 -32.66 6.01 29.76
CA LYS A 116 -32.08 4.97 30.60
C LYS A 116 -32.31 5.35 32.06
N SER A 117 -32.64 4.39 32.91
CA SER A 117 -32.71 4.60 34.37
C SER A 117 -31.35 5.12 34.86
N VAL A 118 -31.36 6.21 35.63
CA VAL A 118 -30.16 6.94 36.05
C VAL A 118 -29.38 6.10 37.06
N ASP A 119 -28.31 5.46 36.62
CA ASP A 119 -27.12 5.30 37.47
C ASP A 119 -26.22 6.51 37.21
N THR A 120 -25.87 7.22 38.28
CA THR A 120 -25.24 8.55 38.30
C THR A 120 -23.79 8.58 37.80
N SER A 121 -23.26 7.48 37.23
CA SER A 121 -21.88 7.39 36.73
C SER A 121 -21.78 7.68 35.23
N LYS A 122 -20.74 8.41 34.81
CA LYS A 122 -20.37 8.64 33.39
C LYS A 122 -20.13 7.34 32.61
N GLU A 123 -20.05 6.20 33.29
CA GLU A 123 -19.89 4.86 32.72
C GLU A 123 -21.16 4.33 32.04
N GLY A 124 -22.33 4.88 32.37
CA GLY A 124 -23.62 4.42 31.82
C GLY A 124 -23.92 4.87 30.38
N SER A 125 -23.19 5.86 29.85
CA SER A 125 -23.35 6.43 28.51
C SER A 125 -22.91 5.45 27.42
N LEU A 126 -23.56 5.48 26.26
CA LEU A 126 -23.22 4.60 25.12
C LEU A 126 -21.97 5.07 24.37
N ILE A 127 -21.21 4.13 23.81
CA ILE A 127 -20.18 4.41 22.80
C ILE A 127 -20.89 4.62 21.46
N PRO A 128 -20.53 5.66 20.68
CA PRO A 128 -21.06 5.85 19.33
C PRO A 128 -20.52 4.78 18.36
N LEU A 129 -21.14 3.59 18.36
CA LEU A 129 -20.83 2.45 17.50
C LEU A 129 -22.11 1.85 16.92
N MET A 130 -21.96 1.09 15.84
CA MET A 130 -23.03 0.25 15.32
C MET A 130 -23.40 -0.83 16.36
N GLY A 131 -24.69 -1.05 16.55
CA GLY A 131 -25.20 -2.09 17.44
C GLY A 131 -25.34 -3.44 16.76
N CYS A 132 -25.87 -4.42 17.51
CA CYS A 132 -26.27 -5.71 16.96
C CYS A 132 -27.74 -5.99 17.28
N THR A 133 -28.55 -6.15 16.24
CA THR A 133 -30.00 -6.40 16.35
C THR A 133 -30.30 -7.89 16.22
N ILE A 134 -31.08 -8.44 17.15
CA ILE A 134 -31.53 -9.84 17.15
C ILE A 134 -33.05 -9.88 17.32
N HIS A 135 -33.72 -10.69 16.48
CA HIS A 135 -35.15 -10.95 16.56
C HIS A 135 -35.42 -12.28 17.30
N GLY A 136 -36.55 -12.38 17.98
CA GLY A 136 -37.08 -13.66 18.47
C GLY A 136 -36.53 -14.18 19.80
N LEU A 137 -35.63 -13.46 20.49
CA LEU A 137 -34.97 -13.96 21.73
C LEU A 137 -35.93 -14.50 22.82
N ILE A 138 -37.12 -13.90 22.94
CA ILE A 138 -38.16 -14.31 23.91
C ILE A 138 -39.50 -14.37 23.18
N GLY A 139 -39.53 -15.14 22.09
CA GLY A 139 -40.68 -15.32 21.22
C GLY A 139 -40.79 -14.30 20.08
N ASP A 140 -41.74 -14.57 19.18
CA ASP A 140 -41.85 -13.96 17.83
C ASP A 140 -42.00 -12.43 17.81
N HIS A 141 -42.35 -11.81 18.95
CA HIS A 141 -42.58 -10.37 19.08
C HIS A 141 -41.51 -9.67 19.93
N SER A 142 -40.33 -10.28 20.08
CA SER A 142 -39.17 -9.74 20.80
C SER A 142 -38.09 -9.27 19.83
N ILE A 143 -37.59 -8.04 20.01
CA ILE A 143 -36.45 -7.50 19.26
C ILE A 143 -35.46 -6.91 20.25
N SER A 144 -34.18 -7.18 20.06
CA SER A 144 -33.13 -6.83 21.01
C SER A 144 -31.99 -6.13 20.29
N LEU A 145 -31.68 -4.90 20.70
CA LEU A 145 -30.55 -4.12 20.20
C LEU A 145 -29.44 -4.12 21.25
N PHE A 146 -28.35 -4.82 20.96
CA PHE A 146 -27.15 -4.87 21.81
C PHE A 146 -26.21 -3.72 21.48
N LEU A 147 -25.74 -3.05 22.53
CA LEU A 147 -24.93 -1.83 22.47
C LEU A 147 -23.81 -1.89 23.52
N LEU A 148 -22.76 -1.08 23.33
CA LEU A 148 -21.67 -0.93 24.29
C LEU A 148 -21.73 0.41 25.01
N THR A 149 -21.41 0.39 26.30
CA THR A 149 -21.24 1.59 27.12
C THR A 149 -19.80 2.09 27.08
N LYS A 150 -19.56 3.38 27.36
CA LYS A 150 -18.21 3.97 27.47
C LYS A 150 -17.37 3.30 28.55
N GLY A 151 -18.02 2.71 29.56
CA GLY A 151 -17.39 1.85 30.56
C GLY A 151 -17.06 0.43 30.09
N GLY A 152 -17.34 0.07 28.83
CA GLY A 152 -16.98 -1.23 28.24
C GLY A 152 -17.91 -2.37 28.63
N LYS A 153 -19.13 -2.07 29.09
CA LYS A 153 -20.16 -3.05 29.44
C LYS A 153 -21.15 -3.27 28.30
N LEU A 154 -21.64 -4.49 28.15
CA LEU A 154 -22.70 -4.86 27.22
C LEU A 154 -24.07 -4.48 27.81
N VAL A 155 -24.87 -3.76 27.03
CA VAL A 155 -26.25 -3.42 27.38
C VAL A 155 -27.18 -3.77 26.23
N GLU A 156 -28.41 -4.14 26.57
CA GLU A 156 -29.44 -4.52 25.62
C GLU A 156 -30.63 -3.58 25.77
N ARG A 157 -31.08 -3.08 24.62
CA ARG A 157 -32.31 -2.35 24.47
C ARG A 157 -33.35 -3.27 23.85
N ARG A 158 -34.25 -3.82 24.69
CA ARG A 158 -35.23 -4.85 24.30
C ARG A 158 -36.62 -4.26 24.09
N LEU A 159 -37.21 -4.55 22.94
CA LEU A 159 -38.62 -4.34 22.63
C LEU A 159 -39.35 -5.68 22.75
N HIS A 160 -40.31 -5.78 23.66
CA HIS A 160 -41.17 -6.94 23.81
C HIS A 160 -42.63 -6.48 23.96
N GLN A 161 -43.53 -6.97 23.10
CA GLN A 161 -44.95 -6.59 23.09
C GLN A 161 -45.19 -5.07 23.18
N ARG A 162 -44.46 -4.29 22.35
CA ARG A 162 -44.49 -2.81 22.29
C ARG A 162 -43.97 -2.10 23.55
N LYS A 163 -43.44 -2.82 24.54
CA LYS A 163 -42.78 -2.27 25.72
C LYS A 163 -41.28 -2.41 25.62
N TRP A 164 -40.61 -1.44 26.19
CA TRP A 164 -39.25 -1.09 25.83
C TRP A 164 -38.44 -1.12 27.12
N LYS A 165 -37.57 -2.12 27.32
CA LYS A 165 -36.77 -2.30 28.53
C LYS A 165 -35.27 -2.12 28.28
N TRP A 166 -34.52 -1.69 29.29
CA TRP A 166 -33.05 -1.73 29.31
C TRP A 166 -32.60 -2.90 30.17
N ILE A 167 -31.63 -3.66 29.70
CA ILE A 167 -31.05 -4.81 30.39
C ILE A 167 -29.54 -4.66 30.36
N ASN A 168 -28.90 -4.80 31.52
CA ASN A 168 -27.44 -4.75 31.64
C ASN A 168 -26.92 -6.20 31.69
N HIS A 169 -25.99 -6.54 30.80
CA HIS A 169 -25.35 -7.87 30.73
C HIS A 169 -23.91 -7.87 31.29
N GLU A 170 -23.48 -6.72 31.81
CA GLU A 170 -22.13 -6.46 32.33
C GLU A 170 -21.02 -6.78 31.31
N SER A 171 -19.78 -6.86 31.77
CA SER A 171 -18.62 -7.30 30.99
C SER A 171 -17.97 -8.47 31.72
N PRO A 172 -17.17 -9.31 31.03
CA PRO A 172 -16.30 -10.26 31.71
C PRO A 172 -15.42 -9.56 32.74
N GLU A 173 -15.13 -10.21 33.88
CA GLU A 173 -14.32 -9.66 34.98
C GLU A 173 -13.04 -8.99 34.45
N ASP A 174 -12.83 -7.72 34.81
CA ASP A 174 -11.67 -6.88 34.46
C ASP A 174 -11.42 -6.59 32.96
N HIS A 175 -12.38 -6.88 32.06
CA HIS A 175 -12.24 -6.59 30.63
C HIS A 175 -13.20 -5.50 30.14
N HIS A 176 -12.65 -4.54 29.39
CA HIS A 176 -13.42 -3.47 28.73
C HIS A 176 -13.73 -3.84 27.28
N LEU A 177 -15.01 -3.98 26.94
CA LEU A 177 -15.47 -4.37 25.60
C LEU A 177 -15.41 -3.17 24.64
N THR A 178 -14.85 -3.39 23.44
CA THR A 178 -14.58 -2.31 22.47
C THR A 178 -15.38 -2.41 21.17
N SER A 179 -15.80 -3.61 20.74
CA SER A 179 -16.65 -3.77 19.56
C SER A 179 -17.46 -5.07 19.62
N ILE A 180 -18.56 -5.11 18.85
CA ILE A 180 -19.44 -6.27 18.70
C ILE A 180 -19.37 -6.74 17.24
N THR A 181 -19.12 -8.02 17.02
CA THR A 181 -19.18 -8.66 15.70
C THR A 181 -20.64 -8.90 15.31
N PRO A 182 -21.13 -8.34 14.18
CA PRO A 182 -22.49 -8.58 13.69
C PRO A 182 -22.75 -10.07 13.38
N LEU A 183 -23.99 -10.51 13.57
CA LEU A 183 -24.46 -11.84 13.21
C LEU A 183 -24.62 -11.98 11.69
N LEU A 184 -24.46 -13.23 11.20
CA LEU A 184 -24.76 -13.60 9.82
C LEU A 184 -26.27 -13.86 9.69
N GLU A 185 -26.92 -13.19 8.75
CA GLU A 185 -28.33 -13.41 8.39
C GLU A 185 -28.42 -14.76 7.68
N ASP A 186 -29.04 -15.78 8.31
CA ASP A 186 -29.30 -17.17 7.85
C ASP A 186 -28.72 -18.30 8.73
N GLU A 187 -28.36 -18.06 10.00
CA GLU A 187 -28.02 -19.18 10.89
C GLU A 187 -29.27 -20.04 11.21
N PRO A 188 -29.22 -21.37 11.01
CA PRO A 188 -30.29 -22.26 11.47
C PRO A 188 -30.41 -22.18 13.00
N ASN A 189 -31.60 -22.45 13.54
CA ASN A 189 -31.90 -22.42 14.98
C ASN A 189 -30.91 -23.29 15.79
N GLU A 190 -29.80 -22.69 16.23
CA GLU A 190 -28.92 -23.24 17.25
C GLU A 190 -29.58 -23.05 18.62
N ILE A 191 -29.17 -23.90 19.57
CA ILE A 191 -29.61 -23.82 20.98
C ILE A 191 -29.18 -22.49 21.62
N PHE A 192 -28.12 -21.85 21.09
CA PHE A 192 -27.60 -20.57 21.55
C PHE A 192 -27.28 -19.65 20.37
N ILE A 193 -27.55 -18.36 20.53
CA ILE A 193 -27.05 -17.30 19.66
C ILE A 193 -25.74 -16.79 20.24
N SER A 194 -24.70 -16.70 19.41
CA SER A 194 -23.34 -16.37 19.85
C SER A 194 -22.91 -15.01 19.33
N LEU A 195 -22.73 -14.05 20.23
CA LEU A 195 -22.16 -12.74 19.93
C LEU A 195 -20.66 -12.74 20.24
N PHE A 196 -19.82 -12.39 19.28
CA PHE A 196 -18.39 -12.22 19.51
C PHE A 196 -18.06 -10.75 19.79
N LEU A 197 -17.23 -10.51 20.80
CA LEU A 197 -16.83 -9.18 21.24
C LEU A 197 -15.32 -9.10 21.40
N THR A 198 -14.72 -7.99 20.97
CA THR A 198 -13.30 -7.69 21.20
C THR A 198 -13.14 -6.80 22.42
N THR A 199 -12.01 -6.94 23.11
CA THR A 199 -11.69 -6.17 24.33
C THR A 199 -10.54 -5.19 24.10
N SER A 200 -10.41 -4.20 24.98
CA SER A 200 -9.30 -3.25 25.00
C SER A 200 -7.92 -3.91 25.21
N THR A 201 -7.91 -5.13 25.77
CA THR A 201 -6.69 -5.93 25.95
C THR A 201 -6.32 -6.76 24.72
N GLY A 202 -7.19 -6.81 23.70
CA GLY A 202 -7.00 -7.53 22.44
C GLY A 202 -7.51 -8.98 22.45
N SER A 203 -8.25 -9.39 23.48
CA SER A 203 -8.88 -10.72 23.58
C SER A 203 -10.27 -10.74 22.97
N VAL A 204 -10.70 -11.90 22.48
CA VAL A 204 -12.05 -12.14 21.95
C VAL A 204 -12.87 -12.97 22.93
N PHE A 205 -14.06 -12.48 23.24
CA PHE A 205 -15.06 -13.16 24.06
C PHE A 205 -16.29 -13.53 23.24
N GLU A 206 -16.91 -14.65 23.60
CA GLU A 206 -18.20 -15.09 23.07
C GLU A 206 -19.24 -14.95 24.18
N PHE A 207 -20.29 -14.19 23.89
CA PHE A 207 -21.47 -14.04 24.72
C PHE A 207 -22.59 -14.95 24.18
N ARG A 208 -22.89 -16.02 24.92
CA ARG A 208 -23.90 -17.02 24.53
C ARG A 208 -25.27 -16.66 25.10
N ILE A 209 -26.24 -16.52 24.21
CA ILE A 209 -27.63 -16.24 24.53
C ILE A 209 -28.45 -17.49 24.24
N PRO A 210 -29.10 -18.13 25.22
CA PRO A 210 -29.96 -19.28 24.97
C PRO A 210 -31.16 -18.91 24.07
N ASN A 211 -31.42 -19.74 23.07
CA ASN A 211 -32.53 -19.59 22.13
C ASN A 211 -33.77 -20.28 22.72
N HIS A 212 -34.69 -19.52 23.33
CA HIS A 212 -35.86 -20.07 24.00
C HIS A 212 -37.09 -20.07 23.07
N SER A 213 -37.37 -21.20 22.42
CA SER A 213 -38.62 -21.42 21.69
C SER A 213 -39.75 -22.03 22.56
N GLY A 214 -39.65 -22.01 23.90
CA GLY A 214 -40.64 -22.63 24.79
C GLY A 214 -40.81 -21.95 26.15
N THR A 215 -42.06 -21.94 26.63
CA THR A 215 -42.53 -21.44 27.93
C THR A 215 -41.76 -22.04 29.13
N ALA A 216 -40.80 -21.31 29.68
CA ALA A 216 -40.20 -21.60 31.00
C ALA A 216 -39.90 -20.31 31.75
N GLN A 217 -40.04 -20.34 33.08
CA GLN A 217 -40.00 -19.19 34.00
C GLN A 217 -38.70 -18.38 33.92
N GLU A 218 -38.85 -17.04 33.90
CA GLU A 218 -37.83 -16.00 33.70
C GLU A 218 -36.66 -15.95 34.70
N ASN A 219 -36.54 -16.86 35.67
CA ASN A 219 -35.76 -16.61 36.89
C ASN A 219 -34.42 -17.36 37.06
N GLN A 220 -33.92 -18.13 36.10
CA GLN A 220 -32.55 -18.68 36.15
C GLN A 220 -31.91 -18.75 34.75
N ILE A 221 -31.48 -17.60 34.22
CA ILE A 221 -30.67 -17.54 32.99
C ILE A 221 -29.20 -17.46 33.40
N SER A 222 -28.46 -18.57 33.33
CA SER A 222 -27.00 -18.53 33.50
C SER A 222 -26.34 -18.10 32.18
N VAL A 223 -26.12 -16.79 32.07
CA VAL A 223 -25.33 -16.19 30.99
C VAL A 223 -23.89 -16.70 31.12
N THR A 224 -23.34 -17.31 30.07
CA THR A 224 -21.96 -17.83 30.10
C THR A 224 -21.10 -17.05 29.10
N TRP A 225 -20.19 -16.23 29.63
CA TRP A 225 -19.10 -15.64 28.87
C TRP A 225 -18.03 -16.70 28.61
N LEU A 226 -17.59 -16.81 27.36
CA LEU A 226 -16.49 -17.70 26.98
C LEU A 226 -15.33 -16.92 26.42
N ASN A 227 -14.14 -17.16 26.97
CA ASN A 227 -12.91 -16.50 26.56
C ASN A 227 -12.22 -17.32 25.46
N HIS A 228 -12.15 -16.78 24.25
CA HIS A 228 -11.40 -17.37 23.13
C HIS A 228 -9.97 -16.84 23.06
N MET A 229 -9.55 -15.98 24.00
CA MET A 229 -8.25 -15.34 24.05
C MET A 229 -7.97 -14.55 22.77
N HIS A 230 -6.70 -14.33 22.47
CA HIS A 230 -6.21 -13.79 21.21
C HIS A 230 -5.35 -14.84 20.51
N PRO A 231 -5.10 -14.73 19.20
CA PRO A 231 -4.23 -15.65 18.50
C PRO A 231 -2.81 -15.71 19.11
N PRO A 232 -2.07 -16.80 18.88
CA PRO A 232 -0.70 -16.91 19.37
C PRO A 232 0.16 -15.75 18.83
N ASN A 233 0.97 -15.14 19.71
CA ASN A 233 1.96 -14.10 19.40
C ASN A 233 1.44 -12.71 19.02
N THR A 234 0.12 -12.49 18.89
CA THR A 234 -0.44 -11.18 18.53
C THR A 234 -1.86 -10.99 19.06
N LYS A 235 -2.34 -9.76 19.11
CA LYS A 235 -3.63 -9.37 19.70
C LYS A 235 -4.65 -9.01 18.62
N ALA A 236 -5.92 -9.27 18.88
CA ALA A 236 -6.99 -8.78 18.02
C ALA A 236 -7.06 -7.25 18.07
N ALA A 237 -7.29 -6.62 16.92
CA ALA A 237 -7.36 -5.18 16.77
C ALA A 237 -8.50 -4.60 17.60
N ARG A 238 -8.16 -3.61 18.42
CA ARG A 238 -9.07 -3.03 19.42
C ARG A 238 -10.08 -2.10 18.74
N GLY A 239 -11.35 -2.21 19.12
CA GLY A 239 -12.43 -1.40 18.56
C GLY A 239 -12.80 -1.73 17.11
N ILE A 240 -12.25 -2.82 16.54
CA ILE A 240 -12.59 -3.32 15.21
C ILE A 240 -13.44 -4.58 15.39
N ALA A 241 -14.67 -4.53 14.86
CA ALA A 241 -15.55 -5.69 14.86
C ALA A 241 -14.97 -6.80 13.97
N GLY A 242 -15.14 -8.06 14.39
CA GLY A 242 -14.83 -9.19 13.54
C GLY A 242 -15.79 -9.28 12.36
N LEU A 243 -15.43 -10.11 11.39
CA LEU A 243 -16.27 -10.45 10.25
C LEU A 243 -16.64 -11.93 10.32
N ARG A 244 -17.92 -12.24 10.52
CA ARG A 244 -18.42 -13.61 10.40
C ARG A 244 -18.39 -14.02 8.93
N PHE A 245 -17.50 -14.95 8.58
CA PHE A 245 -17.34 -15.43 7.21
C PHE A 245 -18.32 -16.56 6.91
N GLN A 246 -18.41 -17.54 7.81
CA GLN A 246 -19.34 -18.68 7.75
C GLN A 246 -19.73 -19.10 9.18
N LEU A 247 -20.70 -19.99 9.31
CA LEU A 247 -21.04 -20.57 10.60
C LEU A 247 -19.80 -21.26 11.22
N GLY A 248 -19.41 -20.82 12.41
CA GLY A 248 -18.20 -21.31 13.07
C GLY A 248 -16.87 -20.81 12.50
N ARG A 249 -16.85 -19.78 11.64
CA ARG A 249 -15.64 -19.12 11.11
C ARG A 249 -15.77 -17.61 11.21
N THR A 250 -14.94 -16.99 12.05
CA THR A 250 -14.93 -15.53 12.26
C THR A 250 -13.53 -14.98 12.03
N LEU A 251 -13.41 -13.94 11.21
CA LEU A 251 -12.16 -13.26 10.92
C LEU A 251 -11.99 -12.04 11.83
N PHE A 252 -10.76 -11.83 12.30
CA PHE A 252 -10.36 -10.68 13.12
C PHE A 252 -9.09 -10.05 12.54
N ALA A 253 -9.09 -8.72 12.41
CA ALA A 253 -7.86 -7.97 12.18
C ALA A 253 -6.98 -8.01 13.42
N LEU A 254 -5.66 -7.99 13.25
CA LEU A 254 -4.67 -8.03 14.32
C LEU A 254 -3.94 -6.69 14.47
N ASP A 255 -3.41 -6.42 15.67
CA ASP A 255 -2.66 -5.20 15.98
C ASP A 255 -1.38 -5.05 15.10
N ASP A 256 -0.88 -6.13 14.50
CA ASP A 256 0.27 -6.16 13.59
C ASP A 256 -0.08 -6.05 12.09
N GLY A 257 -1.37 -5.87 11.77
CA GLY A 257 -1.86 -5.73 10.40
C GLY A 257 -2.19 -7.05 9.69
N ARG A 258 -2.00 -8.21 10.34
CA ARG A 258 -2.39 -9.52 9.79
C ARG A 258 -3.87 -9.82 10.05
N LEU A 259 -4.37 -10.90 9.43
CA LEU A 259 -5.69 -11.45 9.65
C LEU A 259 -5.59 -12.77 10.42
N ALA A 260 -6.42 -12.95 11.43
CA ALA A 260 -6.60 -14.23 12.10
C ALA A 260 -8.02 -14.73 11.94
N GLU A 261 -8.14 -16.05 11.83
CA GLU A 261 -9.40 -16.77 11.79
C GLU A 261 -9.61 -17.50 13.11
N LEU A 262 -10.72 -17.22 13.77
CA LEU A 262 -11.28 -18.02 14.86
C LEU A 262 -12.28 -19.00 14.26
N HIS A 263 -11.97 -20.29 14.29
CA HIS A 263 -12.79 -21.30 13.63
C HIS A 263 -12.99 -22.58 14.44
N MET A 264 -14.08 -23.30 14.15
CA MET A 264 -14.25 -24.67 14.63
C MET A 264 -13.26 -25.62 13.93
N PRO A 265 -12.69 -26.62 14.64
CA PRO A 265 -11.80 -27.61 14.04
C PRO A 265 -12.56 -28.37 12.95
N SER A 266 -12.02 -28.36 11.72
CA SER A 266 -12.58 -28.89 10.45
C SER A 266 -13.32 -27.93 9.52
N LEU A 267 -13.55 -26.67 9.92
CA LEU A 267 -14.22 -25.66 9.09
C LEU A 267 -13.26 -24.60 8.54
N GLY A 268 -12.24 -24.23 9.31
CA GLY A 268 -11.22 -23.24 8.93
C GLY A 268 -9.80 -23.73 9.20
N GLY A 269 -8.85 -22.84 8.96
CA GLY A 269 -7.43 -23.13 9.09
C GLY A 269 -6.56 -22.45 8.04
N GLU A 270 -5.25 -22.40 8.27
CA GLU A 270 -4.24 -21.82 7.36
C GLU A 270 -4.30 -22.38 5.92
N ASN A 271 -4.87 -23.57 5.74
CA ASN A 271 -4.99 -24.25 4.44
C ASN A 271 -6.45 -24.33 3.94
N SER A 272 -7.40 -23.69 4.62
CA SER A 272 -8.83 -23.79 4.33
C SER A 272 -9.26 -22.61 3.47
N GLY A 273 -9.25 -22.80 2.15
CA GLY A 273 -9.74 -21.82 1.18
C GLY A 273 -11.23 -21.46 1.37
N PRO A 274 -11.74 -20.47 0.62
CA PRO A 274 -13.11 -19.96 0.74
C PRO A 274 -14.18 -21.00 0.38
N THR A 275 -13.84 -21.99 -0.44
CA THR A 275 -14.74 -23.06 -0.92
C THR A 275 -14.35 -24.42 -0.34
N HIS A 276 -14.67 -24.67 0.92
CA HIS A 276 -14.62 -26.04 1.43
C HIS A 276 -15.96 -26.74 1.21
N GLN A 277 -15.99 -27.78 0.37
CA GLN A 277 -17.14 -28.66 0.28
C GLN A 277 -17.31 -29.43 1.60
N PHE A 278 -18.50 -29.27 2.18
CA PHE A 278 -18.88 -29.77 3.48
C PHE A 278 -19.05 -31.30 3.43
N ASN A 279 -18.16 -32.07 4.09
CA ASN A 279 -18.33 -33.51 4.30
C ASN A 279 -18.74 -33.78 5.76
N MET A 280 -20.06 -33.96 5.96
CA MET A 280 -20.83 -34.22 7.21
C MET A 280 -20.39 -35.44 8.06
N ARG A 281 -19.15 -35.95 7.97
CA ARG A 281 -18.78 -37.23 8.62
C ARG A 281 -17.78 -37.16 9.78
N LYS A 282 -17.30 -35.98 10.20
CA LYS A 282 -16.44 -35.86 11.39
C LYS A 282 -17.14 -35.14 12.54
N LYS A 283 -17.02 -35.73 13.73
CA LYS A 283 -17.56 -35.25 14.99
C LYS A 283 -16.97 -33.86 15.27
N VAL A 284 -17.79 -32.82 15.15
CA VAL A 284 -17.39 -31.42 15.35
C VAL A 284 -17.01 -31.23 16.82
N SER A 285 -15.79 -30.80 17.08
CA SER A 285 -15.40 -30.33 18.41
C SER A 285 -15.98 -28.92 18.60
N SER A 286 -16.66 -28.68 19.72
CA SER A 286 -17.32 -27.40 20.03
C SER A 286 -16.35 -26.29 20.45
N LYS A 287 -15.03 -26.52 20.41
CA LYS A 287 -14.00 -25.59 20.89
C LYS A 287 -13.33 -24.90 19.71
N TYR A 288 -13.47 -23.57 19.62
CA TYR A 288 -12.79 -22.76 18.61
C TYR A 288 -11.27 -22.79 18.75
N VAL A 289 -10.58 -22.66 17.62
CA VAL A 289 -9.12 -22.59 17.51
C VAL A 289 -8.77 -21.40 16.61
N TRP A 290 -7.62 -20.79 16.89
CA TRP A 290 -7.04 -19.72 16.10
C TRP A 290 -6.15 -20.26 15.00
N SER A 291 -6.28 -19.70 13.80
CA SER A 291 -5.31 -19.80 12.72
C SER A 291 -4.93 -18.40 12.25
N ILE A 292 -3.64 -18.17 12.01
CA ILE A 292 -3.20 -16.90 11.41
C ILE A 292 -3.25 -17.10 9.91
N LEU A 293 -4.04 -16.29 9.22
CA LEU A 293 -4.08 -16.31 7.77
C LEU A 293 -2.91 -15.47 7.27
N ASP A 294 -1.71 -16.05 7.37
CA ASP A 294 -0.56 -15.52 6.68
C ASP A 294 -0.78 -15.74 5.19
N ALA A 295 -0.73 -14.66 4.42
CA ALA A 295 -0.63 -14.80 2.98
C ALA A 295 0.62 -15.65 2.66
N PRO A 296 0.60 -16.47 1.60
CA PRO A 296 1.83 -17.11 1.14
C PRO A 296 2.95 -16.06 1.02
N GLU A 297 4.22 -16.43 1.17
CA GLU A 297 5.29 -15.52 0.71
C GLU A 297 5.06 -15.28 -0.77
N THR A 298 4.94 -14.01 -1.14
CA THR A 298 4.69 -13.60 -2.51
C THR A 298 5.61 -12.45 -2.84
N GLU A 299 5.82 -12.23 -4.13
CA GLU A 299 6.67 -11.17 -4.65
C GLU A 299 6.32 -9.76 -4.14
N GLY A 300 5.07 -9.53 -3.74
CA GLY A 300 4.55 -8.23 -3.32
C GLY A 300 3.65 -8.27 -2.08
N TRP A 301 3.71 -9.34 -1.29
CA TRP A 301 3.06 -9.50 0.03
C TRP A 301 1.63 -8.89 0.11
N ASN A 302 0.74 -9.37 -0.77
CA ASN A 302 -0.68 -8.98 -0.97
C ASN A 302 -1.01 -7.80 -1.89
N ALA A 303 -0.07 -6.92 -2.25
CA ALA A 303 -0.38 -5.75 -3.07
C ALA A 303 -0.87 -6.10 -4.50
N GLU A 304 -0.51 -7.28 -5.00
CA GLU A 304 -0.72 -7.68 -6.40
C GLU A 304 -1.83 -8.69 -6.62
N TYR A 305 -2.39 -9.26 -5.56
CA TYR A 305 -3.42 -10.29 -5.73
C TYR A 305 -4.78 -9.71 -6.10
N CYS A 306 -4.96 -8.40 -5.93
CA CYS A 306 -6.20 -7.69 -6.19
C CYS A 306 -6.14 -6.80 -7.43
N THR A 307 -5.62 -7.36 -8.54
CA THR A 307 -5.75 -6.76 -9.87
C THR A 307 -7.04 -7.23 -10.55
N GLU A 308 -7.76 -6.33 -11.21
CA GLU A 308 -9.00 -6.63 -11.96
C GLU A 308 -8.81 -7.79 -12.96
N GLU A 309 -7.63 -7.90 -13.56
CA GLU A 309 -7.30 -8.89 -14.59
C GLU A 309 -7.20 -10.33 -14.07
N ARG A 310 -6.87 -10.53 -12.79
CA ARG A 310 -6.74 -11.86 -12.16
C ARG A 310 -7.95 -12.26 -11.31
N GLY A 311 -8.91 -11.34 -11.18
CA GLY A 311 -10.14 -11.51 -10.42
C GLY A 311 -9.96 -11.56 -8.89
N PRO A 312 -11.03 -11.33 -8.12
CA PRO A 312 -10.99 -11.26 -6.65
C PRO A 312 -10.64 -12.60 -5.98
N MET A 313 -10.77 -13.72 -6.70
CA MET A 313 -10.39 -15.04 -6.19
C MET A 313 -8.88 -15.19 -5.99
N ASN A 314 -8.07 -14.47 -6.77
CA ASN A 314 -6.61 -14.49 -6.63
C ASN A 314 -6.17 -13.86 -5.29
N CYS A 315 -6.87 -12.81 -4.80
CA CYS A 315 -6.66 -12.18 -3.48
C CYS A 315 -6.68 -13.19 -2.32
N ILE A 316 -7.47 -14.25 -2.44
CA ILE A 316 -7.75 -15.18 -1.35
C ILE A 316 -7.01 -16.51 -1.54
N ALA A 317 -6.86 -16.97 -2.78
CA ALA A 317 -6.32 -18.30 -3.07
C ALA A 317 -4.80 -18.34 -3.28
N GLY A 318 -4.14 -17.22 -3.62
CA GLY A 318 -2.70 -17.18 -3.87
C GLY A 318 -2.25 -18.19 -4.92
N ILE A 319 -2.89 -18.18 -6.10
CA ILE A 319 -2.67 -19.20 -7.14
C ILE A 319 -1.22 -19.12 -7.64
N LYS A 320 -0.51 -20.26 -7.64
CA LYS A 320 0.79 -20.42 -8.29
C LYS A 320 0.58 -20.62 -9.79
N ASP A 321 1.45 -20.03 -10.61
CA ASP A 321 1.49 -20.33 -12.05
C ASP A 321 1.82 -21.82 -12.24
N GLU A 322 0.84 -22.63 -12.65
CA GLU A 322 1.14 -23.91 -13.27
C GLU A 322 1.47 -23.64 -14.74
N SER A 323 2.76 -23.75 -15.08
CA SER A 323 3.18 -23.72 -16.48
C SER A 323 2.59 -24.93 -17.21
N ASN A 324 1.76 -24.67 -18.22
CA ASN A 324 1.15 -25.69 -19.09
C ASN A 324 2.16 -26.47 -19.99
N GLU A 325 3.45 -26.52 -19.65
CA GLU A 325 4.49 -27.13 -20.51
C GLU A 325 5.27 -28.31 -19.90
N ALA A 326 4.91 -28.84 -18.74
CA ALA A 326 5.53 -30.07 -18.24
C ALA A 326 4.48 -31.13 -17.90
N GLY A 327 4.38 -32.13 -18.78
CA GLY A 327 3.45 -33.25 -18.64
C GLY A 327 3.59 -33.99 -17.31
N ASN A 328 2.43 -34.37 -16.77
CA ASN A 328 2.16 -35.46 -15.83
C ASN A 328 3.38 -36.05 -15.11
N THR A 329 3.82 -35.40 -14.03
CA THR A 329 4.46 -36.13 -12.94
C THR A 329 3.99 -35.60 -11.58
N ARG A 330 3.13 -36.40 -10.95
CA ARG A 330 2.61 -36.35 -9.57
C ARG A 330 3.16 -35.25 -8.64
N SER A 331 2.22 -34.42 -8.20
CA SER A 331 2.30 -33.51 -7.06
C SER A 331 2.63 -34.26 -5.77
N LEU A 332 3.91 -34.25 -5.37
CA LEU A 332 4.31 -34.51 -3.99
C LEU A 332 4.44 -33.15 -3.32
N THR A 333 3.46 -32.84 -2.47
CA THR A 333 3.49 -31.76 -1.49
C THR A 333 4.74 -31.91 -0.62
N ARG A 334 5.82 -31.26 -1.03
CA ARG A 334 7.05 -31.16 -0.24
C ARG A 334 6.69 -30.34 1.01
N ARG A 335 6.63 -31.03 2.15
CA ARG A 335 6.45 -30.47 3.50
C ARG A 335 7.17 -29.12 3.62
N ARG A 336 6.42 -28.05 3.94
CA ARG A 336 6.98 -26.81 4.50
C ARG A 336 7.93 -27.23 5.63
N LYS A 337 9.22 -26.92 5.49
CA LYS A 337 10.20 -26.99 6.57
C LYS A 337 9.69 -26.00 7.62
N GLY A 338 9.40 -26.49 8.83
CA GLY A 338 8.58 -25.78 9.82
C GLY A 338 8.92 -24.30 9.98
N ASN A 339 7.91 -23.44 9.81
CA ASN A 339 7.97 -22.01 10.08
C ASN A 339 8.33 -21.83 11.56
N LYS A 340 9.59 -21.49 11.85
CA LYS A 340 9.86 -20.65 13.02
C LYS A 340 9.18 -19.32 12.74
N ALA A 341 8.35 -18.86 13.67
CA ALA A 341 7.61 -17.60 13.58
C ALA A 341 8.51 -16.48 13.02
N GLN A 342 8.15 -15.97 11.84
CA GLN A 342 8.80 -14.81 11.24
C GLN A 342 8.52 -13.59 12.13
N GLN A 343 9.54 -13.16 12.88
CA GLN A 343 9.57 -11.87 13.58
C GLN A 343 9.82 -10.72 12.59
N GLU A 344 9.32 -10.81 11.36
CA GLU A 344 9.73 -9.98 10.20
C GLU A 344 8.73 -8.83 9.92
N TYR A 345 7.70 -8.69 10.77
CA TYR A 345 6.82 -7.54 10.78
C TYR A 345 7.31 -6.52 11.81
N LEU A 346 7.73 -5.34 11.35
CA LEU A 346 8.04 -4.22 12.23
C LEU A 346 6.73 -3.62 12.74
N SER A 347 6.47 -3.79 14.04
CA SER A 347 5.26 -3.26 14.69
C SER A 347 5.31 -1.73 14.70
N PRO A 348 4.17 -1.02 14.56
CA PRO A 348 4.11 0.40 14.83
C PRO A 348 4.35 0.63 16.33
N SER A 349 5.56 1.08 16.68
CA SER A 349 5.92 1.62 17.99
C SER A 349 5.52 0.77 19.21
N THR A 350 6.45 -0.07 19.67
CA THR A 350 6.72 -0.14 21.11
C THR A 350 8.23 0.01 21.24
N SER A 351 8.66 1.02 21.99
CA SER A 351 10.05 1.33 22.26
C SER A 351 10.74 0.12 22.88
N ARG A 352 11.33 -0.75 22.03
CA ARG A 352 12.28 -1.75 22.50
C ARG A 352 13.57 -1.02 22.83
N SER A 353 13.73 -0.76 24.12
CA SER A 353 15.00 -0.48 24.77
C SER A 353 15.97 -1.63 24.45
N ALA A 354 16.68 -1.54 23.34
CA ALA A 354 17.89 -2.29 23.09
C ALA A 354 18.99 -1.25 22.88
N LEU A 355 19.90 -1.17 23.84
CA LEU A 355 21.18 -0.49 23.69
C LEU A 355 21.92 -1.13 22.50
N ALA A 356 21.72 -0.59 21.31
CA ALA A 356 22.65 -0.74 20.21
C ALA A 356 23.43 0.57 20.14
N GLU A 357 24.74 0.47 20.33
CA GLU A 357 25.68 1.58 20.24
C GLU A 357 25.32 2.47 19.07
N THR A 358 25.10 3.75 19.36
CA THR A 358 24.91 4.81 18.38
C THR A 358 26.09 4.81 17.43
N SER A 359 25.95 4.09 16.32
CA SER A 359 26.96 4.04 15.28
C SER A 359 27.03 5.43 14.66
N LYS A 360 28.24 5.98 14.72
CA LYS A 360 28.62 7.33 14.31
C LYS A 360 27.89 7.73 13.05
N GLU A 361 27.20 8.86 13.12
CA GLU A 361 26.63 9.54 11.95
C GLU A 361 27.81 9.92 11.03
N TYR A 362 28.21 9.00 10.15
CA TYR A 362 29.22 9.26 9.15
C TYR A 362 28.65 10.28 8.16
N SER A 363 28.96 11.56 8.42
CA SER A 363 28.76 12.67 7.50
C SER A 363 29.68 12.47 6.29
N PHE A 364 29.20 11.77 5.27
CA PHE A 364 29.87 11.71 3.97
C PHE A 364 29.44 12.89 3.09
N PRO A 365 30.32 13.38 2.20
CA PRO A 365 30.08 14.59 1.44
C PRO A 365 28.84 14.47 0.55
N ASP A 366 28.06 15.54 0.50
CA ASP A 366 26.84 15.72 -0.29
C ASP A 366 27.05 15.60 -1.83
N ASN A 367 28.21 15.17 -2.35
CA ASN A 367 28.51 15.25 -3.80
C ASN A 367 28.04 14.04 -4.64
N TRP A 368 27.42 13.02 -4.03
CA TRP A 368 27.10 11.76 -4.72
C TRP A 368 25.78 11.77 -5.50
N THR A 369 24.86 12.67 -5.17
CA THR A 369 23.57 12.81 -5.88
C THR A 369 23.69 13.63 -7.16
N SER A 370 24.78 14.39 -7.33
CA SER A 370 25.04 15.17 -8.54
C SER A 370 25.60 14.36 -9.71
N THR A 371 26.20 13.19 -9.51
CA THR A 371 26.76 12.36 -10.60
C THR A 371 25.75 11.36 -11.16
N ASN A 372 24.88 10.79 -10.33
CA ASN A 372 23.99 9.70 -10.75
C ASN A 372 22.80 10.13 -11.63
N PHE A 373 22.44 11.41 -11.62
CA PHE A 373 21.21 11.94 -12.22
C PHE A 373 21.49 12.99 -13.32
N ARG A 374 22.71 13.01 -13.86
CA ARG A 374 23.13 13.99 -14.89
C ARG A 374 22.52 13.74 -16.24
N LEU A 375 22.31 12.47 -16.60
CA LEU A 375 21.77 12.07 -17.89
C LEU A 375 20.41 11.43 -17.69
N ARG A 376 19.42 11.88 -18.45
CA ARG A 376 18.07 11.29 -18.44
C ARG A 376 17.38 11.39 -19.78
N MET A 377 16.76 10.29 -20.19
CA MET A 377 16.01 10.24 -21.44
C MET A 377 14.69 11.00 -21.27
N MET A 378 14.34 11.85 -22.23
CA MET A 378 13.00 12.45 -22.32
C MET A 378 12.10 11.55 -23.17
N GLN A 379 12.54 11.29 -24.40
CA GLN A 379 11.84 10.42 -25.34
C GLN A 379 12.86 9.60 -26.14
N ALA A 380 12.69 8.27 -26.14
CA ALA A 380 13.60 7.35 -26.81
C ALA A 380 13.77 7.71 -28.29
N GLY A 381 15.02 7.81 -28.74
CA GLY A 381 15.37 8.19 -30.11
C GLY A 381 15.08 9.64 -30.52
N VAL A 382 14.51 10.48 -29.63
CA VAL A 382 14.10 11.85 -29.96
C VAL A 382 14.83 12.90 -29.11
N SER A 383 14.85 12.76 -27.78
CA SER A 383 15.62 13.69 -26.95
C SER A 383 16.06 13.14 -25.60
N PHE A 384 17.17 13.68 -25.10
CA PHE A 384 17.69 13.44 -23.76
C PHE A 384 18.21 14.73 -23.14
N PHE A 385 18.26 14.75 -21.81
CA PHE A 385 18.75 15.88 -21.04
C PHE A 385 20.07 15.54 -20.37
N MET A 386 20.92 16.56 -20.27
CA MET A 386 22.19 16.54 -19.59
C MET A 386 22.27 17.69 -18.59
N VAL A 387 22.76 17.41 -17.39
CA VAL A 387 23.17 18.41 -16.40
C VAL A 387 24.69 18.34 -16.23
N THR A 388 25.37 19.45 -16.48
CA THR A 388 26.84 19.53 -16.37
C THR A 388 27.30 19.61 -14.92
N ASP A 389 28.61 19.45 -14.68
CA ASP A 389 29.24 19.71 -13.38
C ASP A 389 28.93 21.11 -12.81
N GLU A 390 28.83 22.10 -13.70
CA GLU A 390 28.51 23.49 -13.34
C GLU A 390 27.01 23.73 -13.08
N GLY A 391 26.18 22.69 -13.26
CA GLY A 391 24.73 22.74 -13.07
C GLY A 391 23.96 23.40 -14.22
N LEU A 392 24.57 23.49 -15.41
CA LEU A 392 23.89 23.92 -16.63
C LEU A 392 23.07 22.77 -17.19
N THR A 393 21.87 23.07 -17.69
CA THR A 393 20.94 22.08 -18.24
C THR A 393 20.84 22.20 -19.75
N PHE A 394 21.05 21.10 -20.45
CA PHE A 394 20.95 21.00 -21.90
C PHE A 394 20.00 19.88 -22.31
N GLU A 395 19.22 20.10 -23.37
CA GLU A 395 18.46 19.09 -24.09
C GLU A 395 19.13 18.85 -25.44
N TYR A 396 19.44 17.60 -25.77
CA TYR A 396 19.81 17.22 -27.13
C TYR A 396 18.57 16.69 -27.82
N LEU A 397 18.05 17.45 -28.78
CA LEU A 397 16.75 17.22 -29.42
C LEU A 397 16.95 16.94 -30.91
N TYR A 398 16.28 15.89 -31.40
CA TYR A 398 16.11 15.62 -32.81
C TYR A 398 14.82 16.27 -33.31
N THR A 399 14.95 17.28 -34.16
CA THR A 399 13.81 17.96 -34.80
C THR A 399 14.21 18.40 -36.20
N GLU A 400 13.25 18.41 -37.14
CA GLU A 400 13.50 18.85 -38.53
C GLU A 400 14.68 18.13 -39.22
N ASN A 401 14.89 16.84 -38.90
CA ASN A 401 16.01 16.02 -39.37
C ASN A 401 17.41 16.49 -38.95
N VAL A 402 17.52 17.33 -37.92
CA VAL A 402 18.78 17.81 -37.37
C VAL A 402 18.81 17.56 -35.86
N TRP A 403 19.98 17.23 -35.35
CA TRP A 403 20.23 17.19 -33.91
C TRP A 403 20.75 18.54 -33.44
N LEU A 404 20.15 19.08 -32.37
CA LEU A 404 20.50 20.37 -31.82
C LEU A 404 20.54 20.35 -30.29
N TRP A 405 21.46 21.15 -29.75
CA TRP A 405 21.58 21.38 -28.31
C TRP A 405 20.77 22.62 -27.93
N LEU A 406 19.80 22.42 -27.04
CA LEU A 406 19.01 23.49 -26.43
C LEU A 406 19.47 23.69 -24.99
N ARG A 407 19.78 24.94 -24.64
CA ARG A 407 20.09 25.30 -23.26
C ARG A 407 18.82 25.70 -22.52
N HIS A 408 18.62 25.17 -21.32
CA HIS A 408 17.49 25.53 -20.46
C HIS A 408 18.00 26.31 -19.25
N ASP A 409 17.86 27.63 -19.31
CA ASP A 409 18.27 28.49 -18.21
C ASP A 409 17.28 28.44 -17.04
N HIS A 410 17.85 28.47 -15.84
CA HIS A 410 17.15 28.64 -14.58
C HIS A 410 18.03 29.49 -13.64
N SER A 411 17.42 30.21 -12.71
CA SER A 411 18.14 31.13 -11.80
C SER A 411 19.09 30.43 -10.84
N THR A 412 18.82 29.16 -10.53
CA THR A 412 19.65 28.32 -9.66
C THR A 412 20.32 27.20 -10.47
N PRO A 413 21.59 26.85 -10.18
CA PRO A 413 22.26 25.70 -10.77
C PRO A 413 21.53 24.39 -10.46
N MET A 414 21.41 23.51 -11.47
CA MET A 414 20.78 22.20 -11.34
C MET A 414 21.77 21.15 -10.81
N ARG A 415 21.29 20.27 -9.93
CA ARG A 415 22.06 19.13 -9.42
C ARG A 415 21.85 17.87 -10.27
N GLY A 416 20.66 17.71 -10.85
CA GLY A 416 20.33 16.56 -11.68
C GLY A 416 18.85 16.44 -12.01
N SER A 417 18.54 15.50 -12.88
CA SER A 417 17.19 15.13 -13.31
C SER A 417 16.75 13.84 -12.60
N VAL A 418 15.73 13.94 -11.78
CA VAL A 418 15.32 12.92 -10.81
C VAL A 418 14.04 12.19 -11.19
N GLY A 419 13.34 12.57 -12.26
CA GLY A 419 12.18 11.82 -12.78
C GLY A 419 11.74 12.30 -14.16
N ASN A 420 10.98 11.45 -14.85
CA ASN A 420 10.26 11.78 -16.07
C ASN A 420 8.85 11.21 -15.96
N TYR A 421 7.84 12.01 -16.30
CA TYR A 421 6.47 11.56 -16.41
C TYR A 421 5.73 12.35 -17.49
N ASN A 422 5.12 11.64 -18.45
CA ASN A 422 4.23 12.19 -19.46
C ASN A 422 4.75 13.48 -20.13
N GLY A 423 5.97 13.48 -20.65
CA GLY A 423 6.53 14.66 -21.32
C GLY A 423 7.13 15.72 -20.39
N SER A 424 7.06 15.52 -19.07
CA SER A 424 7.56 16.45 -18.06
C SER A 424 8.79 15.86 -17.36
N LEU A 425 9.84 16.66 -17.23
CA LEU A 425 11.05 16.28 -16.51
C LEU A 425 11.11 16.95 -15.14
N PHE A 426 11.59 16.19 -14.17
CA PHE A 426 11.72 16.62 -12.79
C PHE A 426 13.19 16.85 -12.49
N PHE A 427 13.52 18.08 -12.13
CA PHE A 427 14.86 18.53 -11.79
C PHE A 427 14.96 18.87 -10.32
N VAL A 428 16.16 18.72 -9.78
CA VAL A 428 16.51 19.15 -8.44
C VAL A 428 17.64 20.16 -8.53
N ASP A 429 17.44 21.32 -7.93
CA ASP A 429 18.49 22.34 -7.85
C ASP A 429 19.50 22.05 -6.73
N MET A 430 20.53 22.88 -6.61
CA MET A 430 21.55 22.75 -5.57
C MET A 430 21.00 22.83 -4.13
N TYR A 431 19.82 23.42 -3.92
CA TYR A 431 19.16 23.54 -2.62
C TYR A 431 18.25 22.36 -2.29
N GLY A 432 17.99 21.46 -3.26
CA GLY A 432 17.05 20.35 -3.11
C GLY A 432 15.61 20.70 -3.51
N THR A 433 15.39 21.83 -4.19
CA THR A 433 14.07 22.24 -4.70
C THR A 433 13.70 21.36 -5.89
N LEU A 434 12.52 20.71 -5.83
CA LEU A 434 11.98 19.95 -6.95
C LEU A 434 11.28 20.90 -7.92
N LEU A 435 11.72 20.88 -9.17
CA LEU A 435 11.22 21.70 -10.26
C LEU A 435 10.72 20.80 -11.39
N ILE A 436 9.57 21.12 -11.98
CA ILE A 436 9.14 20.51 -13.24
C ILE A 436 9.57 21.41 -14.39
N ARG A 437 10.12 20.78 -15.43
CA ARG A 437 10.30 21.35 -16.75
C ARG A 437 9.31 20.68 -17.70
N GLU A 438 8.31 21.44 -18.15
CA GLU A 438 7.26 20.94 -19.05
C GLU A 438 7.03 21.89 -20.22
N ARG A 439 6.62 21.33 -21.37
CA ARG A 439 6.12 22.08 -22.52
C ARG A 439 4.62 22.32 -22.34
N SER A 440 4.21 23.58 -22.31
CA SER A 440 2.80 24.00 -22.22
C SER A 440 2.45 24.81 -23.45
N GLY A 441 1.87 24.16 -24.46
CA GLY A 441 1.70 24.76 -25.78
C GLY A 441 3.04 24.99 -26.47
N ASN A 442 3.29 26.22 -26.93
CA ASN A 442 4.59 26.61 -27.52
C ASN A 442 5.62 27.08 -26.48
N ASP A 443 5.20 27.26 -25.22
CA ASP A 443 6.05 27.81 -24.18
C ASP A 443 6.60 26.71 -23.27
N LEU A 444 7.82 26.94 -22.82
CA LEU A 444 8.53 26.06 -21.92
C LEU A 444 8.48 26.67 -20.51
N ALA A 445 7.80 26.02 -19.57
CA ALA A 445 7.61 26.52 -18.20
C ALA A 445 8.48 25.78 -17.16
N TRP A 446 8.83 26.49 -16.08
CA TRP A 446 9.41 25.92 -14.85
C TRP A 446 8.38 26.01 -13.74
N ILE A 447 8.07 24.89 -13.07
CA ILE A 447 7.07 24.85 -12.00
C ILE A 447 7.75 24.37 -10.71
N ASN A 448 7.63 25.15 -9.65
CA ASN A 448 8.20 24.80 -8.34
C ASN A 448 7.25 23.87 -7.56
N CYS A 449 7.63 22.60 -7.46
CA CYS A 449 6.87 21.58 -6.74
C CYS A 449 7.08 21.63 -5.23
N THR A 450 8.25 22.08 -4.78
CA THR A 450 8.55 22.23 -3.35
C THR A 450 7.75 23.35 -2.71
N ALA A 451 7.40 24.41 -3.47
CA ALA A 451 6.54 25.49 -3.01
C ALA A 451 5.06 25.08 -2.80
N MET A 452 4.67 23.90 -3.28
CA MET A 452 3.30 23.40 -3.12
C MET A 452 3.02 22.95 -1.68
N ARG A 453 1.74 22.79 -1.34
CA ARG A 453 1.32 22.38 0.01
C ARG A 453 1.97 21.04 0.40
N LYS A 454 2.64 21.00 1.56
CA LYS A 454 3.43 19.86 2.06
C LYS A 454 4.64 19.48 1.19
N GLY A 455 5.06 20.36 0.27
CA GLY A 455 6.30 20.20 -0.47
C GLY A 455 7.51 20.24 0.47
N THR A 456 8.51 19.43 0.14
CA THR A 456 9.76 19.37 0.90
C THR A 456 10.95 19.25 -0.05
N GLN A 457 12.15 19.49 0.48
CA GLN A 457 13.38 19.34 -0.29
C GLN A 457 13.72 17.86 -0.51
N VAL A 458 14.13 17.53 -1.72
CA VAL A 458 14.46 16.18 -2.14
C VAL A 458 15.93 16.08 -2.55
N THR A 459 16.49 14.89 -2.40
CA THR A 459 17.88 14.61 -2.76
C THR A 459 17.98 13.61 -3.91
N ALA A 460 17.07 12.65 -3.98
CA ALA A 460 17.05 11.63 -5.02
C ALA A 460 15.62 11.35 -5.48
N GLY A 461 15.48 10.78 -6.67
CA GLY A 461 14.22 10.31 -7.21
C GLY A 461 14.36 8.91 -7.78
N PRO A 462 13.39 8.48 -8.60
CA PRO A 462 13.42 7.15 -9.15
C PRO A 462 14.62 6.87 -10.05
N PRO A 463 15.14 5.63 -10.02
CA PRO A 463 16.21 5.19 -10.90
C PRO A 463 15.77 5.17 -12.36
N TRP A 464 14.49 4.87 -12.60
CA TRP A 464 13.95 4.61 -13.92
C TRP A 464 12.69 5.43 -14.16
N ASP A 465 12.51 5.84 -15.40
CA ASP A 465 11.33 6.52 -15.86
C ASP A 465 10.20 5.51 -16.07
N GLY A 466 9.08 5.74 -15.41
CA GLY A 466 7.99 4.76 -15.24
C GLY A 466 7.08 4.60 -16.48
N LYS A 467 6.07 3.74 -16.32
CA LYS A 467 5.10 3.25 -17.33
C LYS A 467 4.68 4.26 -18.41
N LEU A 468 4.53 3.77 -19.65
CA LEU A 468 3.90 4.44 -20.79
C LEU A 468 2.37 4.65 -20.64
N LYS A 469 1.72 4.00 -19.67
CA LYS A 469 0.26 4.03 -19.49
C LYS A 469 -0.11 4.97 -18.35
N VAL A 470 -0.67 6.12 -18.70
CA VAL A 470 -1.16 7.15 -17.75
C VAL A 470 -2.42 6.66 -17.05
N THR A 471 -2.42 6.66 -15.72
CA THR A 471 -3.59 6.36 -14.88
C THR A 471 -4.01 7.54 -14.01
N ALA A 472 -5.21 7.48 -13.43
CA ALA A 472 -5.73 8.52 -12.55
C ALA A 472 -5.02 8.60 -11.18
N GLU A 473 -4.15 7.64 -10.85
CA GLU A 473 -3.51 7.50 -9.53
C GLU A 473 -1.97 7.47 -9.59
N ASP A 474 -1.39 7.80 -10.74
CA ASP A 474 0.06 7.84 -10.94
C ASP A 474 0.76 8.77 -9.97
N ALA A 475 1.86 8.28 -9.42
CA ALA A 475 2.73 9.02 -8.52
C ALA A 475 4.20 8.71 -8.81
N LEU A 476 5.06 9.72 -8.59
CA LEU A 476 6.51 9.54 -8.54
C LEU A 476 6.96 9.51 -7.08
N PHE A 477 8.04 8.77 -6.81
CA PHE A 477 8.59 8.65 -5.46
C PHE A 477 9.95 9.35 -5.34
N PHE A 478 10.15 10.09 -4.25
CA PHE A 478 11.38 10.83 -4.00
C PHE A 478 11.92 10.56 -2.61
N VAL A 479 13.24 10.69 -2.45
CA VAL A 479 13.89 10.67 -1.14
C VAL A 479 14.09 12.11 -0.68
N SER A 480 13.55 12.45 0.48
CA SER A 480 13.72 13.77 1.08
C SER A 480 15.16 13.97 1.58
N LYS A 481 15.56 15.23 1.78
CA LYS A 481 16.84 15.56 2.44
C LYS A 481 16.96 14.95 3.85
N SER A 482 15.83 14.75 4.53
CA SER A 482 15.78 14.08 5.84
C SER A 482 15.84 12.54 5.76
N GLY A 483 15.86 11.96 4.55
CA GLY A 483 15.90 10.52 4.30
C GLY A 483 14.56 9.82 4.47
N ARG A 484 13.46 10.47 4.07
CA ARG A 484 12.09 9.91 4.09
C ARG A 484 11.60 9.68 2.66
N LEU A 485 10.75 8.68 2.46
CA LEU A 485 10.09 8.44 1.19
C LEU A 485 8.93 9.41 1.05
N LEU A 486 8.86 10.09 -0.10
CA LEU A 486 7.80 11.01 -0.45
C LEU A 486 7.12 10.49 -1.70
N GLN A 487 5.80 10.44 -1.68
CA GLN A 487 4.98 10.19 -2.84
C GLN A 487 4.46 11.51 -3.39
N PHE A 488 4.71 11.77 -4.67
CA PHE A 488 4.22 12.94 -5.38
C PHE A 488 3.23 12.50 -6.45
N THR A 489 1.94 12.70 -6.20
CA THR A 489 0.89 12.41 -7.18
C THR A 489 1.05 13.33 -8.38
N VAL A 490 1.16 12.77 -9.57
CA VAL A 490 1.34 13.49 -10.85
C VAL A 490 0.16 13.33 -11.80
N ALA A 491 -0.69 12.34 -11.55
CA ALA A 491 -1.87 12.04 -12.36
C ALA A 491 -2.74 13.28 -12.61
N LEU A 492 -3.08 13.50 -13.88
CA LEU A 492 -3.98 14.57 -14.33
C LEU A 492 -3.57 15.99 -13.83
N ARG A 493 -2.26 16.23 -13.60
CA ARG A 493 -1.71 17.46 -13.00
C ARG A 493 -2.28 17.81 -11.62
N LYS A 494 -2.82 16.84 -10.89
CA LYS A 494 -3.31 17.01 -9.51
C LYS A 494 -2.17 16.81 -8.51
N PHE A 495 -1.22 17.74 -8.53
CA PHE A 495 0.00 17.66 -7.74
C PHE A 495 -0.28 17.62 -6.23
N LYS A 496 0.15 16.53 -5.59
CA LYS A 496 -0.05 16.34 -4.15
C LYS A 496 1.10 15.57 -3.53
N TRP A 497 1.67 16.16 -2.47
CA TRP A 497 2.66 15.50 -1.64
C TRP A 497 2.03 14.64 -0.56
N LYS A 498 2.55 13.43 -0.41
CA LYS A 498 2.30 12.51 0.70
C LYS A 498 3.64 12.04 1.25
N ASP A 499 3.71 11.98 2.56
CA ASP A 499 4.90 11.57 3.29
C ASP A 499 4.72 10.12 3.74
N CYS A 500 5.46 9.22 3.09
CA CYS A 500 5.44 7.77 3.31
C CYS A 500 6.36 7.35 4.47
N ARG A 501 6.97 8.32 5.17
CA ARG A 501 7.93 8.09 6.25
C ARG A 501 9.15 7.30 5.78
N ASN A 502 9.84 6.67 6.71
CA ASN A 502 10.99 5.81 6.50
C ASN A 502 10.83 4.59 7.42
N PRO A 503 11.56 3.49 7.16
CA PRO A 503 11.60 2.35 8.07
C PRO A 503 11.97 2.79 9.51
N PRO A 504 11.42 2.13 10.55
CA PRO A 504 11.61 2.52 11.96
C PRO A 504 13.06 2.71 12.42
N GLU A 505 14.02 2.05 11.79
CA GLU A 505 15.41 1.99 12.25
C GLU A 505 16.41 2.70 11.33
N THR A 506 15.98 3.20 10.17
CA THR A 506 16.92 3.82 9.23
C THR A 506 16.27 4.91 8.38
N LYS A 507 17.08 5.90 8.03
CA LYS A 507 16.80 6.85 6.95
C LYS A 507 17.06 6.18 5.61
N LEU A 508 16.41 6.66 4.55
CA LEU A 508 16.60 6.16 3.21
C LEU A 508 17.87 6.73 2.57
N ALA A 509 18.51 5.91 1.75
CA ALA A 509 19.63 6.28 0.90
C ALA A 509 19.14 6.53 -0.53
N CYS A 510 18.57 5.51 -1.18
CA CYS A 510 18.13 5.59 -2.57
C CYS A 510 16.90 4.70 -2.84
N ILE A 511 16.28 4.92 -4.00
CA ILE A 511 15.21 4.09 -4.55
C ILE A 511 15.84 3.11 -5.55
N ILE A 512 15.49 1.83 -5.43
CA ILE A 512 15.94 0.74 -6.30
C ILE A 512 14.93 0.49 -7.42
N ASP A 513 13.65 0.56 -7.08
CA ASP A 513 12.55 0.39 -8.01
C ASP A 513 11.35 1.23 -7.58
N GLN A 514 10.64 1.77 -8.57
CA GLN A 514 9.34 2.41 -8.38
C GLN A 514 8.30 1.76 -9.31
N GLU A 515 7.68 0.69 -8.83
CA GLU A 515 6.57 0.05 -9.53
C GLU A 515 6.88 -0.56 -10.90
N ILE A 516 8.16 -0.69 -11.30
CA ILE A 516 8.57 -1.42 -12.52
C ILE A 516 8.71 -2.89 -12.20
N PHE A 517 9.35 -3.20 -11.08
CA PHE A 517 9.37 -4.54 -10.56
C PHE A 517 7.94 -4.97 -10.26
N ARG A 518 7.24 -4.20 -9.41
CA ARG A 518 5.88 -4.51 -8.95
C ARG A 518 5.01 -3.31 -8.67
N GLU A 519 3.82 -3.32 -9.24
CA GLU A 519 2.82 -2.27 -9.02
C GLU A 519 2.50 -2.13 -7.52
N ASN A 520 2.31 -0.89 -7.06
CA ASN A 520 2.07 -0.52 -5.66
C ASN A 520 3.22 -0.82 -4.69
N ILE A 521 4.37 -1.33 -5.15
CA ILE A 521 5.54 -1.58 -4.31
C ILE A 521 6.69 -0.66 -4.73
N VAL A 522 7.39 -0.11 -3.73
CA VAL A 522 8.60 0.67 -3.92
C VAL A 522 9.73 0.01 -3.15
N PHE A 523 10.79 -0.41 -3.86
CA PHE A 523 11.98 -0.98 -3.23
C PHE A 523 13.02 0.11 -3.00
N VAL A 524 13.59 0.13 -1.79
CA VAL A 524 14.53 1.16 -1.36
C VAL A 524 15.67 0.57 -0.53
N VAL A 525 16.81 1.24 -0.52
CA VAL A 525 17.92 0.90 0.36
C VAL A 525 18.02 1.93 1.49
N GLY A 526 18.11 1.44 2.72
CA GLY A 526 18.38 2.25 3.90
C GLY A 526 19.84 2.71 3.96
N ARG A 527 20.14 3.76 4.72
CA ARG A 527 21.53 4.21 4.96
C ARG A 527 22.38 3.17 5.69
N ASN A 528 21.74 2.18 6.32
CA ASN A 528 22.32 0.98 6.91
C ASN A 528 22.67 -0.12 5.88
N GLY A 529 22.44 0.11 4.58
CA GLY A 529 22.75 -0.85 3.51
C GLY A 529 21.81 -2.05 3.43
N ARG A 530 20.64 -1.98 4.08
CA ARG A 530 19.58 -3.02 4.04
C ARG A 530 18.52 -2.69 3.00
N LEU A 531 17.95 -3.74 2.39
CA LEU A 531 16.83 -3.63 1.45
C LEU A 531 15.48 -3.59 2.18
N TYR A 532 14.67 -2.60 1.82
CA TYR A 532 13.30 -2.44 2.31
C TYR A 532 12.32 -2.33 1.15
N GLN A 533 11.08 -2.71 1.41
CA GLN A 533 9.94 -2.41 0.54
C GLN A 533 8.91 -1.54 1.26
N TYR A 534 8.30 -0.62 0.53
CA TYR A 534 7.14 0.14 0.97
C TYR A 534 5.91 -0.30 0.15
N ASN A 535 4.84 -0.66 0.84
CA ASN A 535 3.58 -1.05 0.23
C ASN A 535 2.64 0.16 0.17
N LYS A 536 2.29 0.61 -1.03
CA LYS A 536 1.42 1.78 -1.28
C LYS A 536 -0.03 1.56 -0.82
N VAL A 537 -0.51 0.31 -0.81
CA VAL A 537 -1.88 -0.06 -0.42
C VAL A 537 -2.03 -0.07 1.10
N THR A 538 -1.12 -0.75 1.82
CA THR A 538 -1.19 -0.88 3.28
C THR A 538 -0.45 0.23 4.02
N GLU A 539 0.39 1.01 3.31
CA GLU A 539 1.29 2.03 3.86
C GLU A 539 2.33 1.49 4.85
N LEU A 540 2.62 0.19 4.79
CA LEU A 540 3.57 -0.47 5.68
C LEU A 540 4.95 -0.62 5.04
N TRP A 541 5.96 -0.64 5.92
CA TRP A 541 7.35 -0.91 5.60
C TRP A 541 7.70 -2.35 5.95
N HIS A 542 8.52 -2.99 5.13
CA HIS A 542 9.05 -4.33 5.38
C HIS A 542 10.55 -4.38 5.05
N GLU A 543 11.29 -5.09 5.88
CA GLU A 543 12.72 -5.35 5.70
C GLU A 543 12.90 -6.76 5.13
N HIS A 544 13.65 -6.87 4.03
CA HIS A 544 13.96 -8.18 3.48
C HIS A 544 15.10 -8.85 4.24
N HIS A 545 14.99 -10.17 4.40
CA HIS A 545 16.08 -10.95 4.97
C HIS A 545 17.33 -10.78 4.12
N GLN A 546 18.37 -10.19 4.70
CA GLN A 546 19.65 -9.96 4.06
C GLN A 546 20.73 -10.48 5.00
N SER A 547 21.75 -11.16 4.46
CA SER A 547 22.84 -11.67 5.27
C SER A 547 23.58 -10.53 5.99
N GLN A 548 24.29 -10.83 7.08
CA GLN A 548 25.04 -9.79 7.80
C GLN A 548 26.31 -9.34 7.05
N HIS A 549 26.84 -10.16 6.14
CA HIS A 549 28.01 -9.85 5.33
C HIS A 549 27.68 -9.01 4.10
N LEU A 550 26.47 -9.15 3.57
CA LEU A 550 26.01 -8.38 2.44
C LEU A 550 25.56 -7.00 2.92
N VAL A 551 26.29 -5.96 2.54
CA VAL A 551 25.91 -4.55 2.77
C VAL A 551 25.74 -3.90 1.40
N LEU A 552 24.56 -3.35 1.13
CA LEU A 552 24.26 -2.72 -0.15
C LEU A 552 24.84 -1.30 -0.19
N SER A 553 25.36 -0.93 -1.35
CA SER A 553 25.75 0.43 -1.65
C SER A 553 24.54 1.37 -1.60
N ARG A 554 24.82 2.67 -1.48
CA ARG A 554 23.79 3.71 -1.50
C ARG A 554 23.38 4.12 -2.92
N LEU A 555 23.80 3.37 -3.94
CA LEU A 555 23.53 3.66 -5.34
C LEU A 555 22.15 3.09 -5.75
N PRO A 556 21.40 3.79 -6.61
CA PRO A 556 20.17 3.26 -7.19
C PRO A 556 20.40 1.93 -7.93
N GLY A 557 19.36 1.13 -8.04
CA GLY A 557 19.42 -0.18 -8.69
C GLY A 557 18.62 -0.27 -10.01
N THR A 558 18.51 -1.50 -10.51
CA THR A 558 17.77 -1.84 -11.72
C THR A 558 16.80 -2.97 -11.47
N ALA A 559 15.51 -2.69 -11.66
CA ALA A 559 14.49 -3.71 -11.69
C ALA A 559 14.33 -4.30 -13.09
N ILE A 560 14.13 -5.61 -13.15
CA ILE A 560 13.86 -6.34 -14.37
C ILE A 560 12.67 -7.24 -14.17
N ARG A 561 11.72 -7.10 -15.09
CA ARG A 561 10.57 -7.98 -15.20
C ARG A 561 10.36 -8.36 -16.67
N PRO A 562 10.39 -9.65 -17.05
CA PRO A 562 10.26 -10.08 -18.44
C PRO A 562 8.95 -9.61 -19.11
N SER A 563 7.87 -9.54 -18.33
CA SER A 563 6.59 -8.98 -18.78
C SER A 563 5.80 -8.43 -17.60
N PHE A 564 4.84 -7.54 -17.85
CA PHE A 564 3.90 -7.05 -16.83
C PHE A 564 3.05 -8.15 -16.17
N PHE A 565 3.00 -9.35 -16.77
CA PHE A 565 2.25 -10.50 -16.25
C PHE A 565 3.13 -11.52 -15.53
N SER A 566 4.45 -11.50 -15.77
CA SER A 566 5.38 -12.47 -15.18
C SER A 566 5.42 -12.33 -13.66
N LEU A 567 5.42 -13.45 -12.92
CA LEU A 567 5.71 -13.53 -11.48
C LEU A 567 7.19 -13.84 -11.22
N THR A 568 8.07 -13.47 -12.14
CA THR A 568 9.51 -13.68 -12.01
C THR A 568 10.19 -12.37 -12.35
N GLY A 569 11.26 -12.08 -11.62
CA GLY A 569 12.08 -10.94 -11.93
C GLY A 569 13.22 -10.76 -10.93
N SER A 570 14.04 -9.76 -11.22
CA SER A 570 15.25 -9.47 -10.46
C SER A 570 15.40 -7.99 -10.15
N LEU A 571 15.93 -7.69 -8.96
CA LEU A 571 16.48 -6.39 -8.59
C LEU A 571 18.00 -6.48 -8.58
N PHE A 572 18.66 -5.71 -9.44
CA PHE A 572 20.11 -5.61 -9.51
C PHE A 572 20.61 -4.38 -8.77
N MET A 573 21.57 -4.58 -7.88
CA MET A 573 22.12 -3.57 -6.97
C MET A 573 23.63 -3.77 -6.87
N LEU A 574 24.32 -2.77 -6.32
CA LEU A 574 25.73 -2.93 -5.98
C LEU A 574 25.90 -3.10 -4.47
N SER A 575 26.80 -3.97 -4.05
CA SER A 575 27.29 -4.04 -2.67
C SER A 575 28.24 -2.88 -2.37
N GLU A 576 28.47 -2.59 -1.10
CA GLU A 576 29.33 -1.48 -0.65
C GLU A 576 30.79 -1.64 -1.09
N ASP A 577 31.25 -2.88 -1.31
CA ASP A 577 32.57 -3.21 -1.87
C ASP A 577 32.66 -3.06 -3.40
N GLY A 578 31.56 -2.74 -4.08
CA GLY A 578 31.50 -2.56 -5.53
C GLY A 578 31.24 -3.83 -6.34
N GLY A 579 30.78 -4.91 -5.71
CA GLY A 579 30.27 -6.11 -6.38
C GLY A 579 28.83 -5.95 -6.90
N LEU A 580 28.46 -6.73 -7.91
CA LEU A 580 27.07 -6.82 -8.39
C LEU A 580 26.30 -7.87 -7.57
N VAL A 581 25.09 -7.49 -7.15
CA VAL A 581 24.19 -8.33 -6.35
C VAL A 581 22.81 -8.33 -7.01
N GLU A 582 22.17 -9.48 -7.01
CA GLU A 582 20.83 -9.69 -7.52
C GLU A 582 19.93 -10.22 -6.40
N TYR A 583 18.77 -9.59 -6.24
CA TYR A 583 17.67 -10.12 -5.44
C TYR A 583 16.58 -10.58 -6.39
N HIS A 584 16.49 -11.90 -6.56
CA HIS A 584 15.66 -12.56 -7.56
C HIS A 584 14.46 -13.21 -6.91
N TRP A 585 13.30 -13.05 -7.53
CA TRP A 585 12.08 -13.75 -7.16
C TRP A 585 11.69 -14.77 -8.23
N ASN A 586 11.33 -15.98 -7.79
CA ASN A 586 10.58 -16.93 -8.58
C ASN A 586 9.43 -17.55 -7.76
N ALA A 587 8.40 -18.09 -8.42
CA ALA A 587 7.22 -18.65 -7.75
C ALA A 587 7.47 -19.99 -7.01
N TRP A 588 8.63 -20.63 -7.26
CA TRP A 588 8.94 -21.98 -6.79
C TRP A 588 9.76 -21.97 -5.50
N ASP A 589 10.82 -21.18 -5.50
CA ASP A 589 11.84 -21.02 -4.46
C ASP A 589 11.66 -19.74 -3.65
N GLY A 590 10.85 -18.79 -4.12
CA GLY A 590 10.62 -17.51 -3.48
C GLY A 590 11.76 -16.52 -3.73
N TRP A 591 12.02 -15.67 -2.74
CA TRP A 591 13.09 -14.68 -2.80
C TRP A 591 14.46 -15.31 -2.56
N ASN A 592 15.42 -14.99 -3.41
CA ASN A 592 16.79 -15.47 -3.30
C ASN A 592 17.82 -14.37 -3.61
N TRP A 593 18.90 -14.35 -2.83
CA TRP A 593 20.06 -13.50 -3.07
C TRP A 593 21.10 -14.22 -3.93
N VAL A 594 21.61 -13.52 -4.94
CA VAL A 594 22.68 -14.01 -5.82
C VAL A 594 23.78 -12.95 -5.89
N GLU A 595 24.96 -13.29 -5.40
CA GLU A 595 26.15 -12.45 -5.50
C GLU A 595 26.91 -12.76 -6.79
N HIS A 596 26.92 -11.81 -7.73
CA HIS A 596 27.64 -11.93 -9.01
C HIS A 596 29.11 -11.51 -8.91
N GLY A 597 29.46 -10.74 -7.88
CA GLY A 597 30.80 -10.21 -7.66
C GLY A 597 31.19 -9.15 -8.68
N THR A 598 32.50 -9.01 -8.93
CA THR A 598 33.06 -8.05 -9.87
C THR A 598 33.48 -8.71 -11.20
N PRO A 599 33.61 -7.94 -12.30
CA PRO A 599 34.08 -8.48 -13.57
C PRO A 599 35.52 -9.04 -13.50
N CYS A 600 36.38 -8.43 -12.69
CA CYS A 600 37.72 -8.93 -12.39
C CYS A 600 38.19 -8.44 -11.01
N LYS A 601 39.23 -9.08 -10.45
CA LYS A 601 39.65 -8.89 -9.04
C LYS A 601 40.06 -7.45 -8.68
N ASP A 602 40.55 -6.68 -9.65
CA ASP A 602 41.08 -5.33 -9.42
C ASP A 602 40.13 -4.21 -9.88
N VAL A 603 38.90 -4.56 -10.27
CA VAL A 603 37.91 -3.60 -10.78
C VAL A 603 36.64 -3.67 -9.94
N ASN A 604 36.28 -2.53 -9.35
CA ASN A 604 35.02 -2.35 -8.64
C ASN A 604 34.02 -1.65 -9.54
N LEU A 605 32.74 -1.97 -9.38
CA LEU A 605 31.67 -1.28 -10.09
C LEU A 605 31.37 0.04 -9.41
N VAL A 606 31.39 1.13 -10.17
CA VAL A 606 31.36 2.51 -9.61
C VAL A 606 30.11 3.31 -9.98
N ALA A 607 29.27 2.79 -10.89
CA ALA A 607 28.04 3.44 -11.32
C ALA A 607 26.83 2.52 -11.09
N PRO A 608 25.62 3.09 -10.87
CA PRO A 608 24.39 2.32 -10.80
C PRO A 608 24.24 1.37 -12.00
N PRO A 609 23.72 0.15 -11.81
CA PRO A 609 23.50 -0.76 -12.92
C PRO A 609 22.71 -0.09 -14.05
N GLY A 610 23.19 -0.26 -15.28
CA GLY A 610 22.61 0.36 -16.46
C GLY A 610 21.28 -0.28 -16.88
N PRO A 611 20.69 0.23 -17.97
CA PRO A 611 19.43 -0.29 -18.49
C PRO A 611 19.63 -1.69 -19.04
N PHE A 612 18.56 -2.48 -19.00
CA PHE A 612 18.58 -3.84 -19.49
C PHE A 612 18.50 -3.87 -21.03
N PHE A 613 19.44 -4.55 -21.67
CA PHE A 613 19.52 -4.70 -23.13
C PHE A 613 19.16 -6.12 -23.57
N LYS A 614 18.39 -6.22 -24.67
CA LYS A 614 18.08 -7.48 -25.40
C LYS A 614 17.65 -8.66 -24.52
N GLY A 615 16.91 -8.38 -23.45
CA GLY A 615 16.23 -9.40 -22.67
C GLY A 615 17.12 -10.29 -21.79
N ASN A 616 18.44 -10.04 -21.65
CA ASN A 616 19.34 -10.80 -20.74
C ASN A 616 20.72 -10.14 -20.47
N GLN A 617 20.87 -8.82 -20.67
CA GLN A 617 22.17 -8.14 -20.54
C GLN A 617 22.10 -6.86 -19.70
N LEU A 618 23.05 -6.69 -18.79
CA LEU A 618 23.23 -5.51 -17.96
C LEU A 618 24.54 -4.81 -18.31
N LEU A 619 24.47 -3.50 -18.52
CA LEU A 619 25.63 -2.64 -18.68
C LEU A 619 26.11 -2.10 -17.33
N LEU A 620 27.41 -2.17 -17.09
CA LEU A 620 28.04 -1.81 -15.82
C LEU A 620 29.34 -1.05 -16.11
N ILE A 621 29.73 -0.13 -15.22
CA ILE A 621 30.93 0.70 -15.39
C ILE A 621 31.93 0.36 -14.28
N GLY A 622 33.15 0.01 -14.68
CA GLY A 622 34.25 -0.29 -13.77
C GLY A 622 35.01 0.96 -13.31
N SER A 623 35.69 0.85 -12.17
CA SER A 623 36.59 1.88 -11.61
C SER A 623 37.74 2.26 -12.55
N ASP A 624 38.11 1.35 -13.46
CA ASP A 624 39.11 1.56 -14.50
C ASP A 624 38.64 2.47 -15.65
N GLY A 625 37.33 2.73 -15.73
CA GLY A 625 36.68 3.55 -16.77
C GLY A 625 36.19 2.75 -17.97
N ASN A 626 36.18 1.41 -17.89
CA ASN A 626 35.70 0.52 -18.95
C ASN A 626 34.23 0.14 -18.75
N VAL A 627 33.58 -0.20 -19.87
CA VAL A 627 32.21 -0.72 -19.89
C VAL A 627 32.24 -2.24 -19.85
N TYR A 628 31.47 -2.83 -18.93
CA TYR A 628 31.31 -4.26 -18.77
C TYR A 628 29.87 -4.68 -19.05
N LEU A 629 29.72 -5.84 -19.67
CA LEU A 629 28.45 -6.51 -19.89
C LEU A 629 28.36 -7.72 -18.97
N ARG A 630 27.29 -7.79 -18.18
CA ARG A 630 26.85 -8.99 -17.48
C ARG A 630 25.70 -9.61 -18.28
N TYR A 631 25.88 -10.82 -18.80
CA TYR A 631 24.90 -11.44 -19.68
C TYR A 631 24.67 -12.91 -19.37
N MET A 632 23.45 -13.39 -19.62
CA MET A 632 23.10 -14.79 -19.48
C MET A 632 23.46 -15.56 -20.77
N ASP A 633 24.33 -16.55 -20.66
CA ASP A 633 24.74 -17.46 -21.73
C ASP A 633 24.45 -18.91 -21.31
N GLN A 634 23.53 -19.58 -22.02
CA GLN A 634 23.14 -20.98 -21.75
C GLN A 634 22.85 -21.25 -20.26
N LEU A 635 22.04 -20.39 -19.61
CA LEU A 635 21.69 -20.44 -18.17
C LEU A 635 22.85 -20.13 -17.20
N THR A 636 24.01 -19.71 -17.70
CA THR A 636 25.13 -19.27 -16.88
C THR A 636 25.43 -17.80 -17.10
N TRP A 637 25.56 -17.06 -16.01
CA TRP A 637 25.90 -15.66 -16.12
C TRP A 637 27.40 -15.47 -16.42
N ARG A 638 27.73 -14.66 -17.45
CA ARG A 638 29.11 -14.36 -17.87
C ARG A 638 29.41 -12.86 -17.91
N TRP A 639 30.69 -12.53 -17.87
CA TRP A 639 31.21 -11.16 -17.97
C TRP A 639 31.89 -10.96 -19.33
N LYS A 640 31.68 -9.81 -19.95
CA LYS A 640 32.40 -9.37 -21.15
C LYS A 640 32.90 -7.94 -20.93
N ASN A 641 34.18 -7.70 -21.15
CA ASN A 641 34.74 -6.36 -21.20
C ASN A 641 34.52 -5.78 -22.61
N SER A 642 33.84 -4.64 -22.69
CA SER A 642 33.57 -3.94 -23.94
C SER A 642 34.53 -2.77 -24.22
N GLY A 643 35.46 -2.50 -23.29
CA GLY A 643 36.46 -1.44 -23.38
C GLY A 643 35.87 -0.05 -23.12
N SER A 644 36.66 0.97 -23.45
CA SER A 644 36.20 2.35 -23.54
C SER A 644 35.62 2.62 -24.94
N PRO A 645 34.63 3.52 -25.09
CA PRO A 645 34.00 3.76 -26.39
C PRO A 645 34.95 4.20 -27.52
N HIS A 646 36.15 4.71 -27.19
CA HIS A 646 37.11 5.20 -28.18
C HIS A 646 38.20 4.17 -28.57
N ASP A 647 38.32 3.05 -27.86
CA ASP A 647 39.32 2.02 -28.21
C ASP A 647 38.94 1.23 -29.47
N ARG A 648 37.65 1.22 -29.87
CA ARG A 648 37.17 0.44 -31.03
C ARG A 648 37.57 1.02 -32.39
N ASP A 649 37.89 2.31 -32.49
CA ASP A 649 38.32 2.91 -33.77
C ASP A 649 39.75 2.51 -34.17
N LYS A 650 40.52 1.86 -33.29
CA LYS A 650 41.87 1.37 -33.62
C LYS A 650 41.90 -0.02 -34.27
N ASP A 651 40.80 -0.77 -34.22
CA ASP A 651 40.76 -2.16 -34.70
C ASP A 651 40.25 -2.30 -36.15
N THR A 652 39.94 -1.19 -36.84
CA THR A 652 39.34 -1.25 -38.20
C THR A 652 40.00 -0.40 -39.29
N GLU A 653 41.12 0.29 -39.05
CA GLU A 653 41.87 0.97 -40.13
C GLU A 653 43.35 0.57 -40.18
N ASP A 654 43.62 -0.32 -41.14
CA ASP A 654 44.79 -0.43 -41.99
C ASP A 654 46.19 -0.79 -41.42
N GLN A 655 46.56 -2.05 -41.68
CA GLN A 655 47.82 -2.32 -42.39
C GLN A 655 47.81 -1.56 -43.73
N THR A 656 48.20 -0.28 -43.76
CA THR A 656 49.07 0.32 -44.78
C THR A 656 49.22 1.83 -44.60
N LYS A 657 50.50 2.22 -44.48
CA LYS A 657 51.12 3.50 -44.90
C LYS A 657 50.94 4.74 -44.00
N MET A 658 52.09 5.13 -43.43
CA MET A 658 52.53 6.49 -43.11
C MET A 658 51.98 7.56 -44.07
N GLU A 659 51.37 8.62 -43.55
CA GLU A 659 51.82 10.02 -43.61
C GLU A 659 50.73 11.01 -43.15
N ASN A 660 50.87 11.56 -41.94
CA ASN A 660 50.72 12.98 -41.56
C ASN A 660 50.40 13.13 -40.06
N PRO A 661 51.39 13.42 -39.20
CA PRO A 661 51.17 13.67 -37.78
C PRO A 661 50.92 15.18 -37.58
N ASN A 662 49.73 15.67 -37.92
CA ASN A 662 49.37 17.06 -37.61
C ASN A 662 47.86 17.24 -37.42
N TYR A 663 47.31 16.51 -36.46
CA TYR A 663 46.24 17.02 -35.61
C TYR A 663 46.56 16.59 -34.17
N SER A 664 47.28 17.46 -33.48
CA SER A 664 47.45 17.42 -32.03
C SER A 664 46.09 17.56 -31.35
N ASN A 665 45.38 16.46 -31.14
CA ASN A 665 44.18 16.41 -30.31
C ASN A 665 44.64 16.29 -28.84
N GLY A 666 44.84 17.43 -28.18
CA GLY A 666 45.31 17.49 -26.80
C GLY A 666 44.32 16.82 -25.83
N ASN A 667 44.84 15.96 -24.95
CA ASN A 667 44.27 15.56 -23.65
C ASN A 667 42.77 15.23 -23.57
N CYS A 668 42.24 14.48 -24.53
CA CYS A 668 40.92 13.85 -24.40
C CYS A 668 41.02 12.56 -23.55
N ASP A 669 40.25 12.44 -22.45
CA ASP A 669 40.18 11.20 -21.65
C ASP A 669 39.05 10.30 -22.21
N PRO A 670 39.35 9.17 -22.88
CA PRO A 670 38.34 8.31 -23.47
C PRO A 670 37.56 7.49 -22.44
N LYS A 671 37.95 7.53 -21.16
CA LYS A 671 37.35 6.72 -20.09
C LYS A 671 35.96 7.21 -19.73
N VAL A 672 35.11 6.26 -19.39
CA VAL A 672 33.74 6.52 -18.95
C VAL A 672 33.74 7.08 -17.51
N ALA A 673 32.91 8.08 -17.27
CA ALA A 673 32.65 8.65 -15.96
C ALA A 673 31.78 7.70 -15.11
N SER A 674 31.76 7.89 -13.79
CA SER A 674 30.87 7.15 -12.88
C SER A 674 29.43 7.67 -12.92
N THR A 675 28.91 7.91 -14.12
CA THR A 675 27.54 8.36 -14.37
C THR A 675 26.77 7.19 -14.97
N ARG A 676 25.49 7.05 -14.58
CA ARG A 676 24.65 5.98 -15.10
C ARG A 676 24.45 6.14 -16.62
N PRO A 677 24.65 5.07 -17.43
CA PRO A 677 24.38 5.13 -18.85
C PRO A 677 22.87 5.17 -19.12
N ILE A 678 22.46 5.84 -20.19
CA ILE A 678 21.06 5.86 -20.66
C ILE A 678 20.93 5.11 -21.98
N PRO A 679 19.82 4.40 -22.23
CA PRO A 679 19.59 3.81 -23.53
C PRO A 679 19.32 4.94 -24.55
N LEU A 680 19.69 4.75 -25.82
CA LEU A 680 19.28 5.66 -26.90
C LEU A 680 18.38 4.93 -27.90
N SER A 681 18.72 3.69 -28.20
CA SER A 681 17.95 2.75 -29.00
C SER A 681 18.03 1.36 -28.39
N GLU A 682 17.33 0.38 -28.97
CA GLU A 682 17.39 -1.02 -28.54
C GLU A 682 18.83 -1.59 -28.49
N ASN A 683 19.76 -1.01 -29.26
CA ASN A 683 21.12 -1.52 -29.44
C ASN A 683 22.21 -0.50 -29.12
N SER A 684 21.89 0.64 -28.49
CA SER A 684 22.88 1.67 -28.20
C SER A 684 22.65 2.36 -26.87
N ALA A 685 23.74 2.72 -26.21
CA ALA A 685 23.74 3.44 -24.95
C ALA A 685 24.61 4.70 -25.05
N ILE A 686 24.23 5.72 -24.30
CA ILE A 686 24.96 6.97 -24.16
C ILE A 686 25.73 6.95 -22.84
N PHE A 687 26.98 7.38 -22.90
CA PHE A 687 27.92 7.48 -21.78
C PHE A 687 28.46 8.90 -21.65
N GLU A 688 28.60 9.37 -20.41
CA GLU A 688 29.42 10.54 -20.09
C GLU A 688 30.87 10.09 -19.93
N LEU A 689 31.79 10.80 -20.57
CA LEU A 689 33.24 10.58 -20.44
C LEU A 689 33.79 11.43 -19.28
N ARG A 690 34.95 11.04 -18.74
CA ARG A 690 35.59 11.75 -17.61
C ARG A 690 35.97 13.20 -17.92
N ASP A 691 36.08 13.55 -19.19
CA ASP A 691 36.32 14.91 -19.67
C ASP A 691 35.04 15.69 -19.99
N GLY A 692 33.86 15.16 -19.64
CA GLY A 692 32.56 15.81 -19.81
C GLY A 692 31.94 15.66 -21.20
N ARG A 693 32.62 15.00 -22.15
CA ARG A 693 32.05 14.68 -23.47
C ARG A 693 31.05 13.53 -23.38
N VAL A 694 30.24 13.39 -24.43
CA VAL A 694 29.27 12.30 -24.57
C VAL A 694 29.75 11.33 -25.64
N SER A 695 29.67 10.04 -25.35
CA SER A 695 29.93 8.98 -26.33
C SER A 695 28.70 8.09 -26.52
N ASN A 696 28.44 7.71 -27.77
CA ASN A 696 27.45 6.73 -28.14
C ASN A 696 28.16 5.43 -28.50
N SER A 697 27.81 4.33 -27.82
CA SER A 697 28.39 3.02 -28.10
C SER A 697 27.31 1.99 -28.39
N ARG A 698 27.62 1.08 -29.32
CA ARG A 698 26.87 -0.15 -29.59
C ARG A 698 27.59 -1.31 -28.88
N PRO A 699 27.11 -1.74 -27.69
CA PRO A 699 27.79 -2.77 -26.89
C PRO A 699 28.02 -4.09 -27.61
#